data_AF-A0A1F4Y782-F1
#
_entry.id   AF-A0A1F4Y782-F1
#
_cell.length_a   1.000
_cell.length_b   1.000
_cell.length_c   1.000
_cell.angle_alpha   90.00
_cell.angle_beta   90.00
_cell.angle_gamma   90.00
#
_symmetry.space_group_name_H-M   'P 1'
#
loop_
_entity.id
_entity.type
_entity.pdbx_description
1 polymer ?
#
loop_
_entity_poly.entity_id
_entity_poly.type
_entity_poly.pdbx_seq_one_letter_code
_entity_poly.pdbx_strand_id
1 'polypeptide(L)'
;MIRRIPIFLLIALLFSSVLSSAESGDEGIKALKNRIRAIWGEAPSLQLDVGVPVKCGTPEMVSAFNVMRHRHDVELAEALERPLQQFAFASQHFVIHYDTTGADSIYHFRVDNNPADGVPDYVNRMAEIFEHVWSVEIDSMGYTTPPQDNANGGDSRLDIYAVNLGFGFFGFTVPESISVGHTAFSYIIIENDFAESPTYVNRPLDAIGVTAAHEFFHTVQFGYDAFEFENWNDSDPGNDKPWWLESASTWMEDVVYDNTNDYRGYLPYFYKYMWMGLTTFSPFGDFKAYHPYASCIWPMFMAERYDNLAIIREIWERCGDVEGYNVLPATDDALAVRSSSLDEAFLEFSVWNFHTGPFADTAIYFSEGDSFPPADTTALVANLNMIPYFPINNLPLPPEDLAANIIVIEPNQFSGGVRVEFDGGNLGDESWQVAVVGFRPQTGLWISIPLTPGIWEGTGEWRNWNSYNAVVVIPVVTSVNASADSSHPYAGRLTYADSLFLQRDVGPVRFLSPSAAGRRGDPITPIVRYSNQGQETATFAAHLIITNSLSTDTAYFETIDVESLPINDAVNIEFPQFTPTGINERYILSAISQLDGDQLTRNDTIMIFYQSIGGVGRLLTAYPSPFIIDGNSLLTIPYSYTSADLDTRLYIFDISGARVRQVEMGRHPAGSSTFLGFKWDGKNENGDYVASGVYIYVVNTDGGSQTGKIAVLNRR
;
A
#
# COMPACT_ATOMS: atom_id res chain seq x y z
N MET A 1 41.66 -28.03 -37.42
CA MET A 1 41.91 -28.90 -36.25
C MET A 1 40.78 -28.64 -35.25
N ILE A 2 39.61 -29.23 -35.49
CA ILE A 2 38.42 -29.05 -34.64
C ILE A 2 38.50 -30.13 -33.56
N ARG A 3 38.90 -29.74 -32.34
CA ARG A 3 38.91 -30.66 -31.19
C ARG A 3 37.45 -30.98 -30.83
N ARG A 4 37.02 -32.21 -31.13
CA ARG A 4 35.79 -32.78 -30.59
C ARG A 4 35.93 -32.84 -29.07
N ILE A 5 35.12 -32.08 -28.34
CA ILE A 5 34.95 -32.24 -26.90
C ILE A 5 34.31 -33.64 -26.72
N PRO A 6 34.89 -34.55 -25.93
CA PRO A 6 34.33 -35.88 -25.75
C PRO A 6 33.00 -35.77 -25.00
N ILE A 7 31.97 -36.44 -25.52
CA ILE A 7 30.59 -36.48 -24.97
C ILE A 7 30.57 -36.82 -23.47
N PHE A 8 31.56 -37.56 -22.98
CA PHE A 8 31.74 -37.86 -21.54
C PHE A 8 32.00 -36.63 -20.66
N LEU A 9 32.67 -35.58 -21.18
CA LEU A 9 32.88 -34.34 -20.42
C LEU A 9 31.60 -33.50 -20.31
N LEU A 10 30.75 -33.53 -21.34
CA LEU A 10 29.44 -32.85 -21.33
C LEU A 10 28.46 -33.54 -20.38
N ILE A 11 28.46 -34.87 -20.35
CA ILE A 11 27.65 -35.66 -19.41
C ILE A 11 28.14 -35.46 -17.97
N ALA A 12 29.45 -35.48 -17.72
CA ALA A 12 29.98 -35.24 -16.37
C ALA A 12 29.67 -33.82 -15.84
N LEU A 13 29.72 -32.79 -16.71
CA LEU A 13 29.35 -31.42 -16.36
C LEU A 13 27.85 -31.27 -16.06
N LEU A 14 26.99 -31.92 -16.85
CA LEU A 14 25.54 -31.96 -16.62
C LEU A 14 25.19 -32.74 -15.34
N PHE A 15 25.87 -33.84 -15.07
CA PHE A 15 25.68 -34.59 -13.82
C PHE A 15 26.19 -33.82 -12.61
N SER A 16 27.31 -33.09 -12.71
CA SER A 16 27.81 -32.28 -11.60
C SER A 16 26.93 -31.07 -11.31
N SER A 17 26.36 -30.41 -12.32
CA SER A 17 25.43 -29.29 -12.11
C SER A 17 24.10 -29.75 -11.52
N VAL A 18 23.60 -30.92 -11.94
CA VAL A 18 22.37 -31.50 -11.39
C VAL A 18 22.58 -32.00 -9.96
N LEU A 19 23.75 -32.59 -9.64
CA LEU A 19 24.08 -32.94 -8.25
C LEU A 19 24.22 -31.70 -7.38
N SER A 20 24.90 -30.64 -7.84
CA SER A 20 25.07 -29.42 -7.03
C SER A 20 23.76 -28.69 -6.79
N SER A 21 22.85 -28.64 -7.76
CA SER A 21 21.50 -28.05 -7.59
C SER A 21 20.61 -28.88 -6.66
N ALA A 22 20.78 -30.22 -6.66
CA ALA A 22 20.07 -31.09 -5.73
C ALA A 22 20.59 -30.92 -4.29
N GLU A 23 21.91 -30.86 -4.12
CA GLU A 23 22.55 -30.59 -2.83
C GLU A 23 22.17 -29.20 -2.27
N SER A 24 22.14 -28.16 -3.09
CA SER A 24 21.73 -26.81 -2.65
C SER A 24 20.25 -26.74 -2.26
N GLY A 25 19.36 -27.40 -3.01
CA GLY A 25 17.93 -27.45 -2.67
C GLY A 25 17.64 -28.20 -1.35
N ASP A 26 18.41 -29.26 -1.06
CA ASP A 26 18.28 -29.98 0.22
C ASP A 26 18.83 -29.17 1.41
N GLU A 27 19.85 -28.32 1.19
CA GLU A 27 20.33 -27.36 2.19
C GLU A 27 19.30 -26.27 2.48
N GLY A 28 18.64 -25.71 1.46
CA GLY A 28 17.56 -24.72 1.61
C GLY A 28 16.39 -25.24 2.44
N ILE A 29 15.88 -26.43 2.11
CA ILE A 29 14.79 -27.09 2.87
C ILE A 29 15.22 -27.38 4.31
N LYS A 30 16.47 -27.82 4.52
CA LYS A 30 16.98 -28.05 5.88
C LYS A 30 17.08 -26.75 6.68
N ALA A 31 17.47 -25.64 6.05
CA ALA A 31 17.49 -24.34 6.69
C ALA A 31 16.07 -23.92 7.10
N LEU A 32 15.10 -24.01 6.17
CA LEU A 32 13.68 -23.74 6.42
C LEU A 32 13.14 -24.51 7.63
N LYS A 33 13.37 -25.83 7.68
CA LYS A 33 12.97 -26.67 8.82
C LYS A 33 13.51 -26.18 10.16
N ASN A 34 14.77 -25.75 10.20
CA ASN A 34 15.35 -25.22 11.44
C ASN A 34 14.70 -23.90 11.85
N ARG A 35 14.32 -23.04 10.89
CA ARG A 35 13.60 -21.78 11.18
C ARG A 35 12.21 -22.06 11.73
N ILE A 36 11.48 -23.00 11.13
CA ILE A 36 10.17 -23.45 11.60
C ILE A 36 10.25 -24.01 13.02
N ARG A 37 11.20 -24.91 13.30
CA ARG A 37 11.42 -25.42 14.67
C ARG A 37 11.73 -24.31 15.69
N ALA A 38 12.38 -23.22 15.26
CA ALA A 38 12.66 -22.08 16.14
C ALA A 38 11.38 -21.27 16.45
N ILE A 39 10.43 -21.16 15.50
CA ILE A 39 9.12 -20.56 15.72
C ILE A 39 8.35 -21.35 16.80
N TRP A 40 8.38 -22.68 16.72
CA TRP A 40 7.74 -23.57 17.68
C TRP A 40 8.50 -23.74 19.02
N GLY A 41 9.59 -22.97 19.24
CA GLY A 41 10.39 -23.07 20.47
C GLY A 41 11.17 -24.38 20.63
N GLU A 42 11.24 -25.22 19.59
CA GLU A 42 11.95 -26.50 19.57
C GLU A 42 13.45 -26.36 19.25
N ALA A 43 13.85 -25.19 18.76
CA ALA A 43 15.23 -24.82 18.47
C ALA A 43 15.56 -23.43 19.06
N PRO A 44 16.86 -23.10 19.28
CA PRO A 44 17.26 -21.77 19.73
C PRO A 44 16.73 -20.67 18.81
N SER A 45 16.30 -19.54 19.40
CA SER A 45 15.83 -18.38 18.63
C SER A 45 16.89 -17.94 17.63
N LEU A 46 16.49 -17.77 16.37
CA LEU A 46 17.33 -17.21 15.30
C LEU A 46 17.38 -15.68 15.34
N GLN A 47 16.87 -15.06 16.41
CA GLN A 47 16.83 -13.60 16.52
C GLN A 47 18.23 -13.01 16.68
N LEU A 48 18.48 -11.93 15.96
CA LEU A 48 19.65 -11.09 16.14
C LEU A 48 19.56 -10.33 17.47
N ASP A 49 20.71 -10.00 18.07
CA ASP A 49 20.84 -9.23 19.32
C ASP A 49 20.55 -7.73 19.11
N VAL A 50 19.48 -7.42 18.36
CA VAL A 50 19.13 -6.08 17.87
C VAL A 50 17.91 -5.47 18.58
N GLY A 51 17.36 -6.14 19.60
CA GLY A 51 16.38 -5.56 20.53
C GLY A 51 14.96 -5.32 19.97
N VAL A 52 14.71 -5.59 18.69
CA VAL A 52 13.38 -5.60 18.07
C VAL A 52 13.10 -7.03 17.59
N PRO A 53 12.02 -7.70 18.03
CA PRO A 53 11.69 -9.04 17.54
C PRO A 53 11.00 -8.97 16.17
N VAL A 54 11.29 -9.95 15.29
CA VAL A 54 10.42 -10.24 14.15
C VAL A 54 9.23 -11.03 14.69
N LYS A 55 8.02 -10.48 14.51
CA LYS A 55 6.81 -10.94 15.23
C LYS A 55 5.95 -11.92 14.43
N CYS A 56 6.00 -11.85 13.11
CA CYS A 56 5.22 -12.72 12.22
C CYS A 56 6.09 -13.89 11.71
N GLY A 57 5.56 -15.11 11.77
CA GLY A 57 6.18 -16.34 11.24
C GLY A 57 5.66 -16.77 9.86
N THR A 58 4.69 -16.05 9.29
CA THR A 58 4.00 -16.40 8.03
C THR A 58 4.93 -16.68 6.84
N PRO A 59 6.04 -15.94 6.62
CA PRO A 59 6.93 -16.21 5.48
C PRO A 59 7.50 -17.63 5.45
N GLU A 60 7.76 -18.22 6.62
CA GLU A 60 8.27 -19.58 6.72
C GLU A 60 7.18 -20.62 6.43
N MET A 61 5.93 -20.32 6.78
CA MET A 61 4.77 -21.18 6.48
C MET A 61 4.46 -21.16 4.98
N VAL A 62 4.51 -19.98 4.36
CA VAL A 62 4.41 -19.82 2.90
C VAL A 62 5.52 -20.62 2.19
N SER A 63 6.76 -20.52 2.68
CA SER A 63 7.88 -21.27 2.13
C SER A 63 7.69 -22.80 2.25
N ALA A 64 7.20 -23.27 3.41
CA ALA A 64 6.91 -24.69 3.61
C ALA A 64 5.79 -25.17 2.67
N PHE A 65 4.73 -24.38 2.52
CA PHE A 65 3.62 -24.70 1.63
C PHE A 65 4.06 -24.78 0.16
N ASN A 66 4.90 -23.83 -0.29
CA ASN A 66 5.47 -23.84 -1.62
C ASN A 66 6.33 -25.10 -1.87
N VAL A 67 7.21 -25.45 -0.93
CA VAL A 67 8.01 -26.69 -1.01
C VAL A 67 7.10 -27.92 -1.10
N MET A 68 6.06 -27.99 -0.26
CA MET A 68 5.14 -29.12 -0.16
C MET A 68 4.36 -29.38 -1.45
N ARG A 69 4.18 -28.36 -2.29
CA ARG A 69 3.49 -28.47 -3.58
C ARG A 69 4.29 -29.26 -4.61
N HIS A 70 5.61 -29.30 -4.45
CA HIS A 70 6.53 -29.90 -5.43
C HIS A 70 7.31 -31.08 -4.85
N ARG A 71 7.43 -31.14 -3.51
CA ARG A 71 8.15 -32.19 -2.78
C ARG A 71 7.35 -32.61 -1.55
N HIS A 72 7.11 -33.91 -1.41
CA HIS A 72 6.54 -34.44 -0.17
C HIS A 72 7.62 -34.50 0.92
N ASP A 73 7.54 -33.60 1.90
CA ASP A 73 8.36 -33.62 3.10
C ASP A 73 7.49 -33.80 4.35
N VAL A 74 7.72 -34.89 5.08
CA VAL A 74 6.88 -35.27 6.23
C VAL A 74 6.95 -34.23 7.36
N GLU A 75 8.12 -33.66 7.59
CA GLU A 75 8.32 -32.72 8.70
C GLU A 75 7.69 -31.36 8.39
N LEU A 76 7.77 -30.91 7.13
CA LEU A 76 7.04 -29.70 6.72
C LEU A 76 5.53 -29.94 6.72
N ALA A 77 5.06 -31.14 6.35
CA ALA A 77 3.65 -31.47 6.48
C ALA A 77 3.17 -31.38 7.92
N GLU A 78 3.91 -31.97 8.87
CA GLU A 78 3.61 -31.91 10.31
C GLU A 78 3.59 -30.46 10.83
N ALA A 79 4.50 -29.61 10.35
CA ALA A 79 4.54 -28.19 10.75
C ALA A 79 3.35 -27.34 10.25
N LEU A 80 2.67 -27.78 9.19
CA LEU A 80 1.49 -27.13 8.63
C LEU A 80 0.18 -27.74 9.15
N GLU A 81 0.24 -28.70 10.08
CA GLU A 81 -0.96 -29.28 10.68
C GLU A 81 -1.57 -28.35 11.72
N ARG A 82 -2.91 -28.32 11.75
CA ARG A 82 -3.69 -27.61 12.77
C ARG A 82 -3.39 -28.17 14.16
N PRO A 83 -3.10 -27.32 15.17
CA PRO A 83 -2.94 -27.77 16.54
C PRO A 83 -4.22 -28.39 17.11
N LEU A 84 -4.06 -29.23 18.14
CA LEU A 84 -5.19 -29.74 18.92
C LEU A 84 -5.28 -28.98 20.25
N GLN A 85 -6.43 -28.36 20.52
CA GLN A 85 -6.68 -27.61 21.75
C GLN A 85 -7.83 -28.22 22.57
N GLN A 86 -7.86 -27.92 23.87
CA GLN A 86 -8.84 -28.43 24.84
C GLN A 86 -10.25 -27.87 24.61
N PHE A 87 -10.34 -26.61 24.18
CA PHE A 87 -11.59 -25.88 24.04
C PHE A 87 -11.64 -25.11 22.72
N ALA A 88 -12.87 -24.83 22.27
CA ALA A 88 -13.15 -23.97 21.13
C ALA A 88 -14.29 -23.01 21.49
N PHE A 89 -14.13 -21.74 21.15
CA PHE A 89 -15.13 -20.69 21.30
C PHE A 89 -15.39 -20.04 19.94
N ALA A 90 -16.65 -19.80 19.60
CA ALA A 90 -16.99 -19.45 18.23
C ALA A 90 -17.81 -18.16 18.16
N SER A 91 -17.34 -17.22 17.34
CA SER A 91 -17.93 -15.91 17.10
C SER A 91 -18.72 -15.89 15.78
N GLN A 92 -18.97 -14.73 15.17
CA GLN A 92 -19.71 -14.68 13.90
C GLN A 92 -18.91 -15.28 12.75
N HIS A 93 -17.62 -14.93 12.62
CA HIS A 93 -16.76 -15.31 11.51
C HIS A 93 -15.62 -16.25 11.90
N PHE A 94 -15.35 -16.44 13.21
CA PHE A 94 -14.17 -17.16 13.69
C PHE A 94 -14.48 -18.27 14.69
N VAL A 95 -13.54 -19.22 14.80
CA VAL A 95 -13.45 -20.19 15.90
C VAL A 95 -12.07 -20.05 16.56
N ILE A 96 -12.06 -19.72 17.85
CA ILE A 96 -10.86 -19.63 18.67
C ILE A 96 -10.68 -20.94 19.44
N HIS A 97 -9.58 -21.64 19.15
CA HIS A 97 -9.14 -22.85 19.83
C HIS A 97 -8.11 -22.49 20.89
N TYR A 98 -8.31 -22.95 22.14
CA TYR A 98 -7.47 -22.55 23.27
C TYR A 98 -7.38 -23.60 24.37
N ASP A 99 -6.33 -23.47 25.18
CA ASP A 99 -6.08 -24.28 26.36
C ASP A 99 -6.27 -23.47 27.66
N THR A 100 -6.58 -24.18 28.75
CA THR A 100 -6.66 -23.59 30.12
C THR A 100 -5.67 -24.25 31.09
N THR A 101 -4.89 -25.21 30.59
CA THR A 101 -3.83 -25.90 31.32
C THR A 101 -2.71 -26.23 30.35
N GLY A 102 -1.48 -26.39 30.87
CA GLY A 102 -0.31 -26.65 30.03
C GLY A 102 0.44 -25.38 29.66
N ALA A 103 1.36 -25.50 28.70
CA ALA A 103 2.15 -24.37 28.21
C ALA A 103 1.28 -23.38 27.41
N ASP A 104 0.26 -23.88 26.70
CA ASP A 104 -0.66 -23.11 25.85
C ASP A 104 -1.83 -22.48 26.62
N SER A 105 -1.79 -22.50 27.96
CA SER A 105 -2.87 -21.96 28.79
C SER A 105 -3.06 -20.47 28.53
N ILE A 106 -4.28 -20.06 28.19
CA ILE A 106 -4.59 -18.66 27.89
C ILE A 106 -4.34 -17.72 29.08
N TYR A 107 -4.03 -16.45 28.79
CA TYR A 107 -3.88 -15.40 29.80
C TYR A 107 -5.11 -15.34 30.72
N HIS A 108 -4.88 -15.37 32.03
CA HIS A 108 -5.93 -15.27 33.04
C HIS A 108 -7.10 -16.25 32.84
N PHE A 109 -6.82 -17.51 32.46
CA PHE A 109 -7.82 -18.56 32.16
C PHE A 109 -8.94 -18.80 33.20
N ARG A 110 -8.83 -18.27 34.42
CA ARG A 110 -9.86 -18.38 35.48
C ARG A 110 -10.78 -17.16 35.59
N VAL A 111 -10.51 -16.11 34.83
CA VAL A 111 -11.27 -14.86 34.85
C VAL A 111 -12.37 -14.97 33.80
N ASP A 112 -13.63 -14.98 34.25
CA ASP A 112 -14.85 -15.14 33.47
C ASP A 112 -15.95 -14.31 34.15
N ASN A 113 -15.89 -12.99 33.94
CA ASN A 113 -16.75 -12.03 34.62
C ASN A 113 -17.57 -11.20 33.64
N ASN A 114 -17.08 -11.02 32.42
CA ASN A 114 -17.70 -10.16 31.43
C ASN A 114 -17.43 -10.67 30.01
N PRO A 115 -18.37 -11.40 29.39
CA PRO A 115 -19.52 -12.04 30.04
C PRO A 115 -19.09 -13.16 31.01
N ALA A 116 -19.95 -13.55 31.95
CA ALA A 116 -19.73 -14.72 32.81
C ALA A 116 -20.40 -15.95 32.16
N ASP A 117 -19.80 -16.48 31.10
CA ASP A 117 -20.39 -17.48 30.20
C ASP A 117 -19.65 -18.83 30.17
N GLY A 118 -18.63 -18.99 31.01
CA GLY A 118 -17.79 -20.18 31.07
C GLY A 118 -16.61 -20.14 30.11
N VAL A 119 -16.40 -19.02 29.40
CA VAL A 119 -15.26 -18.77 28.51
C VAL A 119 -14.38 -17.71 29.16
N PRO A 120 -13.04 -17.88 29.22
CA PRO A 120 -12.18 -16.85 29.79
C PRO A 120 -12.41 -15.48 29.13
N ASP A 121 -12.48 -14.42 29.93
CA ASP A 121 -12.69 -13.04 29.46
C ASP A 121 -11.69 -12.68 28.35
N TYR A 122 -10.45 -13.17 28.45
CA TYR A 122 -9.41 -12.95 27.44
C TYR A 122 -9.77 -13.54 26.06
N VAL A 123 -10.36 -14.74 26.01
CA VAL A 123 -10.83 -15.38 24.77
C VAL A 123 -12.02 -14.61 24.20
N ASN A 124 -12.93 -14.16 25.07
CA ASN A 124 -14.04 -13.27 24.66
C ASN A 124 -13.50 -11.98 24.01
N ARG A 125 -12.48 -11.33 24.58
CA ARG A 125 -11.87 -10.13 23.99
C ARG A 125 -11.09 -10.40 22.71
N MET A 126 -10.40 -11.55 22.61
CA MET A 126 -9.76 -11.98 21.38
C MET A 126 -10.79 -12.12 20.25
N ALA A 127 -11.94 -12.77 20.51
CA ALA A 127 -13.01 -12.88 19.52
C ALA A 127 -13.56 -11.52 19.09
N GLU A 128 -13.82 -10.62 20.04
CA GLU A 128 -14.29 -9.27 19.73
C GLU A 128 -13.28 -8.47 18.88
N ILE A 129 -11.98 -8.65 19.13
CA ILE A 129 -10.91 -8.03 18.33
C ILE A 129 -10.92 -8.55 16.90
N PHE A 130 -10.97 -9.86 16.68
CA PHE A 130 -11.02 -10.43 15.33
C PHE A 130 -12.29 -10.04 14.57
N GLU A 131 -13.44 -9.97 15.25
CA GLU A 131 -14.68 -9.45 14.65
C GLU A 131 -14.56 -7.97 14.28
N HIS A 132 -13.85 -7.17 15.08
CA HIS A 132 -13.55 -5.78 14.72
C HIS A 132 -12.65 -5.70 13.49
N VAL A 133 -11.57 -6.48 13.45
CA VAL A 133 -10.66 -6.57 12.30
C VAL A 133 -11.42 -6.96 11.03
N TRP A 134 -12.28 -7.98 11.08
CA TRP A 134 -13.16 -8.36 9.96
C TRP A 134 -14.02 -7.18 9.49
N SER A 135 -14.65 -6.45 10.42
CA SER A 135 -15.49 -5.30 10.07
C SER A 135 -14.72 -4.17 9.38
N VAL A 136 -13.42 -4.01 9.68
CA VAL A 136 -12.57 -3.01 9.04
C VAL A 136 -12.10 -3.50 7.68
N GLU A 137 -11.44 -4.65 7.60
CA GLU A 137 -10.84 -5.13 6.36
C GLU A 137 -11.89 -5.59 5.33
N ILE A 138 -12.85 -6.41 5.74
CA ILE A 138 -13.84 -6.96 4.82
C ILE A 138 -14.98 -5.98 4.59
N ASP A 139 -15.65 -5.53 5.64
CA ASP A 139 -16.90 -4.77 5.48
C ASP A 139 -16.65 -3.31 5.08
N SER A 140 -15.63 -2.66 5.66
CA SER A 140 -15.33 -1.24 5.43
C SER A 140 -14.37 -1.03 4.25
N MET A 141 -13.22 -1.71 4.23
CA MET A 141 -12.24 -1.58 3.15
C MET A 141 -12.63 -2.39 1.91
N GLY A 142 -13.48 -3.41 2.06
CA GLY A 142 -14.08 -4.15 0.96
C GLY A 142 -13.13 -5.14 0.30
N TYR A 143 -12.18 -5.70 1.06
CA TYR A 143 -11.38 -6.83 0.59
C TYR A 143 -12.24 -8.08 0.37
N THR A 144 -11.77 -8.99 -0.47
CA THR A 144 -12.43 -10.28 -0.69
C THR A 144 -12.37 -11.12 0.59
N THR A 145 -13.50 -11.74 0.94
CA THR A 145 -13.56 -12.66 2.09
C THR A 145 -12.60 -13.84 1.88
N PRO A 146 -11.82 -14.23 2.91
CA PRO A 146 -10.93 -15.39 2.81
C PRO A 146 -11.67 -16.67 2.38
N PRO A 147 -11.00 -17.60 1.67
CA PRO A 147 -11.58 -18.88 1.29
C PRO A 147 -12.01 -19.72 2.51
N GLN A 148 -13.22 -20.27 2.49
CA GLN A 148 -13.73 -21.15 3.56
C GLN A 148 -13.24 -22.59 3.37
N ASP A 149 -12.62 -23.16 4.39
CA ASP A 149 -11.91 -24.44 4.40
C ASP A 149 -12.79 -25.72 4.39
N ASN A 150 -14.07 -25.62 4.00
CA ASN A 150 -15.03 -26.71 3.98
C ASN A 150 -15.25 -27.44 5.32
N ALA A 151 -15.25 -26.71 6.43
CA ALA A 151 -15.51 -27.20 7.79
C ALA A 151 -14.38 -28.02 8.43
N ASN A 152 -13.15 -27.82 7.96
CA ASN A 152 -11.98 -28.26 8.71
C ASN A 152 -11.90 -27.46 10.02
N GLY A 153 -11.34 -28.00 11.11
CA GLY A 153 -11.33 -27.29 12.41
C GLY A 153 -12.66 -27.26 13.17
N GLY A 154 -13.78 -27.62 12.53
CA GLY A 154 -15.04 -27.93 13.20
C GLY A 154 -16.28 -27.39 12.48
N ASP A 155 -16.17 -26.21 11.86
CA ASP A 155 -17.19 -25.62 10.98
C ASP A 155 -16.56 -24.65 9.97
N SER A 156 -17.37 -23.98 9.15
CA SER A 156 -16.90 -23.18 8.01
C SER A 156 -16.31 -21.80 8.36
N ARG A 157 -16.23 -21.44 9.65
CA ARG A 157 -15.60 -20.20 10.11
C ARG A 157 -14.08 -20.35 10.10
N LEU A 158 -13.36 -19.22 10.06
CA LEU A 158 -11.91 -19.24 10.06
C LEU A 158 -11.39 -19.62 11.46
N ASP A 159 -10.45 -20.56 11.53
CA ASP A 159 -9.87 -21.00 12.80
C ASP A 159 -8.67 -20.17 13.22
N ILE A 160 -8.62 -19.89 14.52
CA ILE A 160 -7.54 -19.22 15.22
C ILE A 160 -7.13 -20.13 16.38
N TYR A 161 -5.87 -20.48 16.48
CA TYR A 161 -5.34 -21.30 17.57
C TYR A 161 -4.43 -20.46 18.45
N ALA A 162 -4.78 -20.36 19.73
CA ALA A 162 -3.95 -19.73 20.74
C ALA A 162 -2.92 -20.74 21.27
N VAL A 163 -1.64 -20.47 21.02
CA VAL A 163 -0.51 -21.38 21.30
C VAL A 163 0.63 -20.59 21.94
N ASN A 164 1.42 -21.24 22.80
CA ASN A 164 2.64 -20.65 23.33
C ASN A 164 3.75 -20.66 22.29
N LEU A 165 4.09 -19.47 21.79
CA LEU A 165 5.19 -19.27 20.83
C LEU A 165 6.48 -18.80 21.53
N GLY A 166 6.40 -18.53 22.83
CA GLY A 166 7.51 -18.08 23.65
C GLY A 166 8.05 -16.70 23.23
N PHE A 167 9.36 -16.50 23.39
CA PHE A 167 9.96 -15.20 23.13
C PHE A 167 10.11 -14.93 21.63
N GLY A 168 9.40 -13.91 21.14
CA GLY A 168 9.71 -13.23 19.89
C GLY A 168 8.59 -13.20 18.86
N PHE A 169 7.80 -14.27 18.74
CA PHE A 169 6.71 -14.37 17.78
C PHE A 169 5.37 -14.03 18.43
N PHE A 170 4.53 -13.32 17.69
CA PHE A 170 3.18 -12.93 18.10
C PHE A 170 2.13 -13.79 17.40
N GLY A 171 2.40 -14.19 16.16
CA GLY A 171 1.50 -15.01 15.37
C GLY A 171 2.10 -15.41 14.04
N PHE A 172 1.34 -16.23 13.32
CA PHE A 172 1.57 -16.53 11.92
C PHE A 172 0.32 -17.16 11.30
N THR A 173 0.19 -17.02 9.99
CA THR A 173 -0.89 -17.57 9.20
C THR A 173 -0.38 -18.72 8.34
N VAL A 174 -1.09 -19.85 8.37
CA VAL A 174 -0.67 -21.07 7.70
C VAL A 174 -1.54 -21.33 6.46
N PRO A 175 -0.99 -21.28 5.24
CA PRO A 175 -1.69 -21.77 4.06
C PRO A 175 -1.68 -23.31 4.03
N GLU A 176 -2.85 -23.93 3.86
CA GLU A 176 -3.01 -25.38 3.97
C GLU A 176 -3.09 -26.09 2.62
N SER A 177 -4.02 -25.66 1.78
CA SER A 177 -4.26 -26.28 0.49
C SER A 177 -4.90 -25.29 -0.48
N ILE A 178 -4.71 -25.55 -1.77
CA ILE A 178 -5.27 -24.73 -2.83
C ILE A 178 -6.80 -24.79 -2.77
N SER A 179 -7.42 -23.62 -2.70
CA SER A 179 -8.86 -23.48 -2.85
C SER A 179 -9.24 -23.48 -4.34
N VAL A 180 -8.84 -22.42 -5.07
CA VAL A 180 -9.02 -22.28 -6.51
C VAL A 180 -7.84 -21.53 -7.12
N GLY A 181 -7.24 -22.06 -8.19
CA GLY A 181 -6.12 -21.42 -8.87
C GLY A 181 -4.90 -21.28 -7.96
N HIS A 182 -4.48 -20.05 -7.71
CA HIS A 182 -3.41 -19.66 -6.78
C HIS A 182 -3.89 -19.24 -5.38
N THR A 183 -5.19 -19.36 -5.08
CA THR A 183 -5.73 -19.06 -3.74
C THR A 183 -5.59 -20.24 -2.79
N ALA A 184 -5.46 -19.99 -1.48
CA ALA A 184 -5.31 -21.04 -0.47
C ALA A 184 -6.31 -20.89 0.69
N PHE A 185 -6.76 -22.03 1.23
CA PHE A 185 -7.35 -22.09 2.57
C PHE A 185 -6.25 -21.85 3.61
N SER A 186 -6.62 -21.25 4.74
CA SER A 186 -5.66 -20.95 5.80
C SER A 186 -6.30 -20.94 7.18
N TYR A 187 -5.45 -20.96 8.20
CA TYR A 187 -5.80 -20.71 9.60
C TYR A 187 -4.72 -19.85 10.26
N ILE A 188 -5.05 -19.30 11.43
CA ILE A 188 -4.15 -18.40 12.18
C ILE A 188 -3.65 -19.09 13.45
N ILE A 189 -2.37 -18.92 13.74
CA ILE A 189 -1.78 -19.16 15.07
C ILE A 189 -1.50 -17.80 15.72
N ILE A 190 -1.87 -17.65 16.99
CA ILE A 190 -1.58 -16.46 17.79
C ILE A 190 -1.02 -16.84 19.16
N GLU A 191 -0.15 -15.99 19.71
CA GLU A 191 0.40 -16.15 21.05
C GLU A 191 -0.73 -16.19 22.12
N ASN A 192 -0.69 -17.15 23.04
CA ASN A 192 -1.73 -17.40 24.05
C ASN A 192 -1.83 -16.35 25.17
N ASP A 193 -0.76 -15.66 25.55
CA ASP A 193 -0.71 -14.72 26.67
C ASP A 193 0.23 -13.50 26.57
N PHE A 194 1.16 -13.47 25.60
CA PHE A 194 2.18 -12.46 25.35
C PHE A 194 3.09 -12.16 26.56
N ALA A 195 3.26 -13.10 27.49
CA ALA A 195 3.98 -12.89 28.74
C ALA A 195 5.49 -12.62 28.54
N GLU A 196 6.07 -13.18 27.48
CA GLU A 196 7.49 -13.04 27.11
C GLU A 196 7.79 -11.69 26.42
N SER A 197 6.77 -10.93 26.05
CA SER A 197 6.93 -9.64 25.36
C SER A 197 7.08 -8.48 26.36
N PRO A 198 8.27 -7.86 26.50
CA PRO A 198 8.45 -6.78 27.48
C PRO A 198 7.55 -5.57 27.24
N THR A 199 7.18 -5.33 25.98
CA THR A 199 6.28 -4.24 25.56
C THR A 199 4.83 -4.52 25.92
N TYR A 200 4.40 -5.79 25.88
CA TYR A 200 2.99 -6.17 25.94
C TYR A 200 2.58 -7.00 27.17
N VAL A 201 3.54 -7.40 28.02
CA VAL A 201 3.27 -8.20 29.23
C VAL A 201 2.18 -7.63 30.16
N ASN A 202 1.96 -6.31 30.16
CA ASN A 202 0.91 -5.64 30.95
C ASN A 202 -0.26 -5.10 30.11
N ARG A 203 -0.28 -5.38 28.81
CA ARG A 203 -1.29 -4.91 27.85
C ARG A 203 -1.50 -5.91 26.69
N PRO A 204 -1.74 -7.20 26.98
CA PRO A 204 -1.76 -8.25 25.96
C PRO A 204 -2.88 -8.08 24.93
N LEU A 205 -3.98 -7.40 25.27
CA LEU A 205 -5.04 -7.09 24.31
C LEU A 205 -4.58 -6.14 23.19
N ASP A 206 -3.64 -5.23 23.47
CA ASP A 206 -3.09 -4.35 22.42
C ASP A 206 -2.20 -5.15 21.46
N ALA A 207 -1.50 -6.18 21.97
CA ALA A 207 -0.74 -7.11 21.13
C ALA A 207 -1.66 -7.95 20.25
N ILE A 208 -2.76 -8.47 20.81
CA ILE A 208 -3.77 -9.20 20.02
C ILE A 208 -4.33 -8.29 18.93
N GLY A 209 -4.59 -7.01 19.22
CA GLY A 209 -5.09 -6.05 18.22
C GLY A 209 -4.23 -6.01 16.97
N VAL A 210 -2.96 -5.61 17.12
CA VAL A 210 -2.04 -5.51 15.96
C VAL A 210 -1.79 -6.86 15.30
N THR A 211 -1.64 -7.93 16.09
CA THR A 211 -1.42 -9.27 15.54
C THR A 211 -2.64 -9.78 14.76
N ALA A 212 -3.85 -9.52 15.25
CA ALA A 212 -5.08 -9.93 14.58
C ALA A 212 -5.25 -9.19 13.24
N ALA A 213 -4.97 -7.88 13.19
CA ALA A 213 -4.97 -7.12 11.93
C ALA A 213 -3.92 -7.65 10.95
N HIS A 214 -2.71 -7.94 11.43
CA HIS A 214 -1.62 -8.48 10.60
C HIS A 214 -1.95 -9.87 10.02
N GLU A 215 -2.30 -10.82 10.89
CA GLU A 215 -2.48 -12.21 10.51
C GLU A 215 -3.79 -12.45 9.77
N PHE A 216 -4.87 -11.76 10.14
CA PHE A 216 -6.10 -11.84 9.37
C PHE A 216 -5.90 -11.32 7.94
N PHE A 217 -5.11 -10.25 7.76
CA PHE A 217 -4.83 -9.75 6.42
C PHE A 217 -4.05 -10.76 5.56
N HIS A 218 -3.19 -11.60 6.13
CA HIS A 218 -2.60 -12.71 5.37
C HIS A 218 -3.64 -13.70 4.84
N THR A 219 -4.70 -14.00 5.60
CA THR A 219 -5.79 -14.86 5.09
C THR A 219 -6.53 -14.24 3.91
N VAL A 220 -6.64 -12.91 3.90
CA VAL A 220 -7.19 -12.14 2.78
C VAL A 220 -6.24 -12.21 1.58
N GLN A 221 -4.94 -12.00 1.79
CA GLN A 221 -3.91 -12.07 0.75
C GLN A 221 -3.88 -13.45 0.09
N PHE A 222 -3.95 -14.54 0.86
CA PHE A 222 -4.06 -15.91 0.35
C PHE A 222 -5.36 -16.17 -0.40
N GLY A 223 -6.40 -15.35 -0.17
CA GLY A 223 -7.62 -15.32 -0.96
C GLY A 223 -7.49 -14.63 -2.31
N TYR A 224 -6.43 -13.83 -2.52
CA TYR A 224 -6.07 -13.25 -3.80
C TYR A 224 -5.02 -14.09 -4.52
N ASP A 225 -3.84 -14.23 -3.94
CA ASP A 225 -2.74 -15.04 -4.46
C ASP A 225 -1.81 -15.46 -3.31
N ALA A 226 -1.77 -16.76 -2.99
CA ALA A 226 -0.90 -17.32 -1.95
C ALA A 226 0.57 -17.47 -2.40
N PHE A 227 0.88 -17.15 -3.65
CA PHE A 227 2.19 -17.27 -4.30
C PHE A 227 2.76 -15.94 -4.81
N GLU A 228 2.25 -14.81 -4.30
CA GLU A 228 2.68 -13.47 -4.67
C GLU A 228 4.05 -13.11 -4.04
N PHE A 229 5.10 -13.82 -4.45
CA PHE A 229 6.47 -13.61 -3.97
C PHE A 229 7.56 -13.99 -4.99
N GLU A 230 8.75 -13.40 -4.85
CA GLU A 230 9.94 -13.78 -5.64
C GLU A 230 10.42 -15.19 -5.22
N ASN A 231 10.93 -15.96 -6.19
CA ASN A 231 11.32 -17.39 -6.08
C ASN A 231 10.16 -18.42 -6.01
N TRP A 232 8.93 -18.04 -6.34
CA TRP A 232 7.76 -18.93 -6.33
C TRP A 232 7.83 -20.17 -7.24
N ASN A 233 8.76 -20.24 -8.19
CA ASN A 233 8.82 -21.25 -9.24
C ASN A 233 9.91 -22.34 -9.03
N ASP A 234 10.16 -22.73 -7.77
CA ASP A 234 11.07 -23.82 -7.34
C ASP A 234 12.57 -23.61 -7.59
N SER A 235 13.00 -22.43 -8.02
CA SER A 235 14.43 -22.20 -8.32
C SER A 235 15.33 -22.28 -7.09
N ASP A 236 14.81 -21.95 -5.90
CA ASP A 236 15.52 -21.98 -4.62
C ASP A 236 14.57 -22.35 -3.45
N PRO A 237 14.21 -23.65 -3.30
CA PRO A 237 13.17 -24.08 -2.37
C PRO A 237 13.52 -23.74 -0.90
N GLY A 238 12.59 -23.07 -0.23
CA GLY A 238 12.74 -22.64 1.17
C GLY A 238 13.44 -21.30 1.35
N ASN A 239 13.56 -20.51 0.28
CA ASN A 239 14.08 -19.14 0.27
C ASN A 239 13.15 -18.19 -0.51
N ASP A 240 11.85 -18.32 -0.26
CA ASP A 240 10.82 -17.48 -0.84
C ASP A 240 10.87 -16.08 -0.21
N LYS A 241 10.58 -15.04 -1.00
CA LYS A 241 10.72 -13.63 -0.58
C LYS A 241 9.38 -12.88 -0.60
N PRO A 242 8.47 -13.15 0.36
CA PRO A 242 7.14 -12.54 0.41
C PRO A 242 7.14 -11.13 1.01
N TRP A 243 7.99 -10.23 0.49
CA TRP A 243 8.17 -8.88 1.06
C TRP A 243 6.85 -8.08 1.10
N TRP A 244 6.01 -8.22 0.08
CA TRP A 244 4.77 -7.47 -0.05
C TRP A 244 3.70 -7.92 0.95
N LEU A 245 3.65 -9.23 1.26
CA LEU A 245 2.74 -9.78 2.26
C LEU A 245 3.01 -9.11 3.61
N GLU A 246 4.27 -9.11 4.05
CA GLU A 246 4.67 -8.53 5.34
C GLU A 246 4.56 -7.00 5.36
N SER A 247 4.95 -6.32 4.29
CA SER A 247 4.88 -4.85 4.18
C SER A 247 3.42 -4.36 4.27
N ALA A 248 2.51 -5.00 3.53
CA ALA A 248 1.11 -4.63 3.52
C ALA A 248 0.38 -5.04 4.82
N SER A 249 0.71 -6.19 5.42
CA SER A 249 0.17 -6.59 6.74
C SER A 249 0.64 -5.68 7.87
N THR A 250 1.91 -5.26 7.86
CA THR A 250 2.42 -4.30 8.86
C THR A 250 1.74 -2.93 8.72
N TRP A 251 1.42 -2.49 7.50
CA TRP A 251 0.61 -1.29 7.30
C TRP A 251 -0.83 -1.46 7.78
N MET A 252 -1.43 -2.66 7.62
CA MET A 252 -2.78 -2.93 8.10
C MET A 252 -2.91 -2.81 9.61
N GLU A 253 -1.85 -3.13 10.38
CA GLU A 253 -1.82 -2.90 11.83
C GLU A 253 -2.16 -1.45 12.19
N ASP A 254 -1.59 -0.50 11.46
CA ASP A 254 -1.78 0.94 11.68
C ASP A 254 -3.17 1.41 11.20
N VAL A 255 -3.65 0.86 10.09
CA VAL A 255 -5.00 1.17 9.58
C VAL A 255 -6.09 0.77 10.57
N VAL A 256 -5.96 -0.41 11.21
CA VAL A 256 -6.95 -0.90 12.17
C VAL A 256 -6.71 -0.32 13.58
N TYR A 257 -5.44 -0.19 13.99
CA TYR A 257 -5.03 0.19 15.34
C TYR A 257 -3.99 1.34 15.37
N ASP A 258 -4.30 2.44 14.69
CA ASP A 258 -3.54 3.71 14.57
C ASP A 258 -2.85 4.18 15.87
N ASN A 259 -3.50 4.04 17.03
CA ASN A 259 -2.94 4.50 18.29
C ASN A 259 -1.85 3.58 18.88
N THR A 260 -1.72 2.34 18.40
CA THR A 260 -0.79 1.35 18.95
C THR A 260 0.64 1.59 18.48
N ASN A 261 0.83 2.02 17.23
CA ASN A 261 2.13 2.43 16.69
C ASN A 261 3.25 1.38 16.83
N ASP A 262 2.90 0.10 16.74
CA ASP A 262 3.85 -1.02 16.91
C ASP A 262 4.89 -1.08 15.78
N TYR A 263 4.45 -0.81 14.55
CA TYR A 263 5.28 -0.79 13.34
C TYR A 263 6.47 0.19 13.43
N ARG A 264 6.37 1.25 14.26
CA ARG A 264 7.43 2.26 14.42
C ARG A 264 8.75 1.67 14.89
N GLY A 265 8.72 0.52 15.58
CA GLY A 265 9.91 -0.24 15.97
C GLY A 265 10.75 -0.73 14.78
N TYR A 266 10.13 -0.94 13.61
CA TYR A 266 10.78 -1.42 12.40
C TYR A 266 11.38 -0.29 11.55
N LEU A 267 10.87 0.94 11.62
CA LEU A 267 11.29 2.05 10.76
C LEU A 267 12.81 2.32 10.71
N PRO A 268 13.61 2.14 11.78
CA PRO A 268 15.07 2.26 11.68
C PRO A 268 15.72 1.33 10.64
N TYR A 269 15.09 0.19 10.29
CA TYR A 269 15.57 -0.77 9.30
C TYR A 269 15.20 -0.39 7.85
N PHE A 270 14.39 0.66 7.67
CA PHE A 270 14.22 1.32 6.38
C PHE A 270 15.10 2.59 6.30
N TYR A 271 14.93 3.53 7.23
CA TYR A 271 15.55 4.86 7.13
C TYR A 271 17.08 4.87 7.22
N LYS A 272 17.69 3.90 7.91
CA LYS A 272 19.16 3.72 7.91
C LYS A 272 19.70 3.04 6.65
N TYR A 273 18.81 2.43 5.87
CA TYR A 273 19.14 1.57 4.75
C TYR A 273 18.34 1.94 3.50
N MET A 274 18.07 3.23 3.27
CA MET A 274 17.34 3.66 2.07
C MET A 274 18.06 3.31 0.75
N TRP A 275 19.34 2.96 0.81
CA TRP A 275 20.10 2.41 -0.33
C TRP A 275 19.76 0.95 -0.63
N MET A 276 19.10 0.24 0.28
CA MET A 276 18.64 -1.13 0.12
C MET A 276 17.27 -1.14 -0.55
N GLY A 277 17.04 -2.10 -1.44
CA GLY A 277 15.86 -2.12 -2.29
C GLY A 277 14.59 -2.41 -1.50
N LEU A 278 13.49 -1.75 -1.85
CA LEU A 278 12.19 -1.91 -1.17
C LEU A 278 11.75 -3.38 -1.05
N THR A 279 12.08 -4.20 -2.05
CA THR A 279 11.75 -5.64 -2.13
C THR A 279 12.69 -6.54 -1.35
N THR A 280 13.69 -5.96 -0.66
CA THR A 280 14.68 -6.73 0.09
C THR A 280 14.02 -7.56 1.17
N PHE A 281 14.32 -8.85 1.12
CA PHE A 281 13.81 -9.82 2.05
C PHE A 281 14.93 -10.80 2.42
N SER A 282 14.95 -11.19 3.69
CA SER A 282 15.81 -12.28 4.16
C SER A 282 15.07 -13.05 5.24
N PRO A 283 15.25 -14.38 5.33
CA PRO A 283 14.73 -15.16 6.44
C PRO A 283 15.33 -14.74 7.80
N PHE A 284 14.73 -15.21 8.89
CA PHE A 284 15.18 -14.84 10.25
C PHE A 284 16.66 -15.17 10.51
N GLY A 285 17.36 -14.27 11.19
CA GLY A 285 18.80 -14.37 11.47
C GLY A 285 19.66 -13.34 10.72
N ASP A 286 19.05 -12.56 9.82
CA ASP A 286 19.64 -11.42 9.13
C ASP A 286 18.90 -10.13 9.52
N PHE A 287 19.60 -8.99 9.57
CA PHE A 287 18.96 -7.70 9.85
C PHE A 287 18.06 -7.28 8.69
N LYS A 288 18.31 -7.81 7.49
CA LYS A 288 17.41 -7.65 6.33
C LYS A 288 16.02 -8.23 6.57
N ALA A 289 15.85 -9.17 7.52
CA ALA A 289 14.54 -9.71 7.87
C ALA A 289 13.57 -8.68 8.45
N TYR A 290 14.08 -7.55 8.98
CA TYR A 290 13.24 -6.46 9.49
C TYR A 290 12.82 -5.48 8.38
N HIS A 291 13.48 -5.50 7.22
CA HIS A 291 13.24 -4.53 6.17
C HIS A 291 11.83 -4.64 5.56
N PRO A 292 11.26 -5.83 5.27
CA PRO A 292 9.89 -5.95 4.78
C PRO A 292 8.84 -5.27 5.67
N TYR A 293 8.97 -5.43 7.00
CA TYR A 293 8.12 -4.77 7.98
C TYR A 293 8.33 -3.26 7.98
N ALA A 294 9.58 -2.81 7.91
CA ALA A 294 9.92 -1.38 7.85
C ALA A 294 9.45 -0.71 6.55
N SER A 295 9.35 -1.48 5.46
CA SER A 295 8.85 -1.06 4.15
C SER A 295 7.34 -0.83 4.12
N CYS A 296 6.59 -1.01 5.23
CA CYS A 296 5.18 -0.64 5.35
C CYS A 296 4.90 0.85 5.07
N ILE A 297 5.93 1.68 5.11
CA ILE A 297 5.84 3.08 4.70
C ILE A 297 5.52 3.27 3.20
N TRP A 298 5.77 2.26 2.35
CA TRP A 298 5.38 2.31 0.93
C TRP A 298 3.86 2.24 0.74
N PRO A 299 3.14 1.24 1.29
CA PRO A 299 1.68 1.25 1.27
C PRO A 299 1.09 2.46 2.01
N MET A 300 1.71 2.92 3.10
CA MET A 300 1.31 4.16 3.80
C MET A 300 1.43 5.39 2.90
N PHE A 301 2.56 5.54 2.19
CA PHE A 301 2.76 6.62 1.22
C PHE A 301 1.66 6.61 0.17
N MET A 302 1.38 5.46 -0.45
CA MET A 302 0.35 5.35 -1.46
C MET A 302 -1.05 5.68 -0.91
N ALA A 303 -1.37 5.22 0.30
CA ALA A 303 -2.63 5.50 0.96
C ALA A 303 -2.82 7.01 1.22
N GLU A 304 -1.83 7.69 1.81
CA GLU A 304 -1.92 9.12 2.14
C GLU A 304 -1.80 10.01 0.90
N ARG A 305 -0.84 9.73 0.01
CA ARG A 305 -0.55 10.57 -1.16
C ARG A 305 -1.71 10.65 -2.15
N TYR A 306 -2.50 9.57 -2.24
CA TYR A 306 -3.66 9.50 -3.12
C TYR A 306 -4.99 9.57 -2.36
N ASP A 307 -4.96 9.82 -1.05
CA ASP A 307 -6.14 9.89 -0.14
C ASP A 307 -7.10 8.72 -0.38
N ASN A 308 -6.55 7.51 -0.45
CA ASN A 308 -7.28 6.34 -0.91
C ASN A 308 -6.68 5.03 -0.40
N LEU A 309 -7.21 4.52 0.72
CA LEU A 309 -6.87 3.21 1.26
C LEU A 309 -7.13 2.05 0.28
N ALA A 310 -8.05 2.21 -0.68
CA ALA A 310 -8.41 1.17 -1.63
C ALA A 310 -7.32 0.88 -2.66
N ILE A 311 -6.28 1.72 -2.79
CA ILE A 311 -5.17 1.45 -3.71
C ILE A 311 -4.48 0.12 -3.38
N ILE A 312 -4.33 -0.22 -2.10
CA ILE A 312 -3.69 -1.47 -1.68
C ILE A 312 -4.55 -2.68 -2.06
N ARG A 313 -5.87 -2.59 -1.88
CA ARG A 313 -6.80 -3.62 -2.37
C ARG A 313 -6.75 -3.76 -3.89
N GLU A 314 -6.75 -2.65 -4.61
CA GLU A 314 -6.68 -2.63 -6.08
C GLU A 314 -5.41 -3.29 -6.62
N ILE A 315 -4.29 -3.20 -5.90
CA ILE A 315 -3.05 -3.92 -6.22
C ILE A 315 -3.26 -5.42 -6.02
N TRP A 316 -3.79 -5.85 -4.87
CA TRP A 316 -4.06 -7.27 -4.60
C TRP A 316 -5.08 -7.89 -5.58
N GLU A 317 -6.11 -7.15 -5.99
CA GLU A 317 -7.06 -7.57 -7.02
C GLU A 317 -6.34 -7.85 -8.35
N ARG A 318 -5.38 -7.00 -8.75
CA ARG A 318 -4.56 -7.18 -9.96
C ARG A 318 -3.55 -8.31 -9.82
N CYS A 319 -3.02 -8.56 -8.63
CA CYS A 319 -2.19 -9.73 -8.35
C CYS A 319 -3.00 -11.01 -8.57
N GLY A 320 -4.20 -11.11 -7.99
CA GLY A 320 -5.07 -12.27 -8.19
C GLY A 320 -5.59 -12.47 -9.62
N ASP A 321 -5.47 -11.48 -10.51
CA ASP A 321 -5.88 -11.59 -11.92
C ASP A 321 -4.81 -12.26 -12.82
N VAL A 322 -3.57 -12.40 -12.33
CA VAL A 322 -2.44 -12.92 -13.10
C VAL A 322 -1.79 -14.09 -12.35
N GLU A 323 -1.47 -15.17 -13.03
CA GLU A 323 -0.76 -16.28 -12.40
C GLU A 323 0.73 -15.93 -12.19
N GLY A 324 1.17 -15.97 -10.93
CA GLY A 324 2.55 -15.79 -10.51
C GLY A 324 2.90 -14.34 -10.16
N TYR A 325 4.02 -14.17 -9.46
CA TYR A 325 4.48 -12.89 -8.91
C TYR A 325 4.46 -11.72 -9.91
N ASN A 326 3.68 -10.70 -9.59
CA ASN A 326 3.46 -9.52 -10.44
C ASN A 326 3.17 -8.21 -9.66
N VAL A 327 3.48 -8.13 -8.36
CA VAL A 327 3.11 -6.99 -7.51
C VAL A 327 3.56 -5.63 -8.04
N LEU A 328 4.77 -5.54 -8.62
CA LEU A 328 5.31 -4.28 -9.13
C LEU A 328 4.58 -3.81 -10.40
N PRO A 329 4.36 -4.68 -11.42
CA PRO A 329 3.42 -4.37 -12.51
C PRO A 329 2.00 -4.03 -12.04
N ALA A 330 1.45 -4.79 -11.08
CA ALA A 330 0.13 -4.52 -10.52
C ALA A 330 0.05 -3.14 -9.82
N THR A 331 1.14 -2.74 -9.16
CA THR A 331 1.30 -1.42 -8.55
C THR A 331 1.35 -0.32 -9.60
N ASP A 332 2.15 -0.48 -10.65
CA ASP A 332 2.22 0.49 -11.75
C ASP A 332 0.84 0.68 -12.41
N ASP A 333 0.10 -0.41 -12.65
CA ASP A 333 -1.26 -0.38 -13.18
C ASP A 333 -2.27 0.31 -12.25
N ALA A 334 -2.12 0.16 -10.93
CA ALA A 334 -2.96 0.85 -9.95
C ALA A 334 -2.63 2.36 -9.89
N LEU A 335 -1.35 2.72 -10.03
CA LEU A 335 -0.88 4.11 -10.10
C LEU A 335 -1.29 4.80 -11.41
N ALA A 336 -1.32 4.07 -12.52
CA ALA A 336 -1.74 4.58 -13.84
C ALA A 336 -3.17 5.12 -13.82
N VAL A 337 -4.09 4.46 -13.10
CA VAL A 337 -5.48 4.95 -12.88
C VAL A 337 -5.50 6.32 -12.19
N ARG A 338 -4.45 6.64 -11.44
CA ARG A 338 -4.26 7.90 -10.69
C ARG A 338 -3.35 8.89 -11.43
N SER A 339 -3.11 8.68 -12.73
CA SER A 339 -2.21 9.51 -13.56
C SER A 339 -0.79 9.62 -12.99
N SER A 340 -0.29 8.53 -12.41
CA SER A 340 1.08 8.36 -11.93
C SER A 340 1.68 7.10 -12.56
N SER A 341 2.97 6.88 -12.38
CA SER A 341 3.63 5.58 -12.57
C SER A 341 4.40 5.16 -11.33
N LEU A 342 4.92 3.93 -11.31
CA LEU A 342 5.86 3.46 -10.30
C LEU A 342 7.09 4.36 -10.21
N ASP A 343 7.65 4.78 -11.36
CA ASP A 343 8.82 5.67 -11.40
C ASP A 343 8.54 7.02 -10.73
N GLU A 344 7.40 7.65 -11.07
CA GLU A 344 7.01 8.95 -10.52
C GLU A 344 6.69 8.86 -9.03
N ALA A 345 5.90 7.84 -8.65
CA ALA A 345 5.48 7.62 -7.27
C ALA A 345 6.69 7.27 -6.38
N PHE A 346 7.62 6.45 -6.86
CA PHE A 346 8.78 6.03 -6.07
C PHE A 346 9.83 7.15 -5.91
N LEU A 347 9.98 8.02 -6.94
CA LEU A 347 10.75 9.26 -6.80
C LEU A 347 10.14 10.17 -5.73
N GLU A 348 8.83 10.39 -5.79
CA GLU A 348 8.12 11.23 -4.82
C GLU A 348 8.19 10.63 -3.41
N PHE A 349 8.00 9.32 -3.26
CA PHE A 349 8.19 8.60 -2.00
C PHE A 349 9.58 8.79 -1.41
N SER A 350 10.62 8.78 -2.24
CA SER A 350 12.00 9.04 -1.78
C SER A 350 12.17 10.47 -1.24
N VAL A 351 11.45 11.45 -1.81
CA VAL A 351 11.38 12.82 -1.30
C VAL A 351 10.58 12.89 0.02
N TRP A 352 9.44 12.21 0.10
CA TRP A 352 8.65 12.12 1.35
C TRP A 352 9.48 11.58 2.51
N ASN A 353 10.31 10.57 2.25
CA ASN A 353 11.20 9.98 3.25
C ASN A 353 12.36 10.87 3.69
N PHE A 354 12.76 11.86 2.90
CA PHE A 354 13.68 12.90 3.38
C PHE A 354 12.98 13.83 4.39
N HIS A 355 11.67 14.06 4.21
CA HIS A 355 10.85 14.93 5.05
C HIS A 355 10.25 14.20 6.26
N THR A 356 11.13 13.57 7.05
CA THR A 356 10.76 12.88 8.30
C THR A 356 11.60 13.37 9.49
N GLY A 357 11.17 12.99 10.70
CA GLY A 357 11.81 13.36 11.96
C GLY A 357 12.03 14.87 12.07
N PRO A 358 13.28 15.35 12.29
CA PRO A 358 13.57 16.78 12.41
C PRO A 358 13.32 17.59 11.12
N PHE A 359 13.12 16.95 9.97
CA PHE A 359 12.85 17.59 8.68
C PHE A 359 11.38 17.48 8.25
N ALA A 360 10.53 16.93 9.14
CA ALA A 360 9.15 16.66 8.83
C ALA A 360 8.34 17.91 8.48
N ASP A 361 7.45 17.73 7.51
CA ASP A 361 6.36 18.65 7.20
C ASP A 361 5.07 17.84 7.02
N THR A 362 4.38 17.63 8.14
CA THR A 362 3.19 16.76 8.26
C THR A 362 1.94 17.35 7.59
N ALA A 363 2.01 18.58 7.08
CA ALA A 363 0.95 19.16 6.27
C ALA A 363 1.08 18.80 4.78
N ILE A 364 2.21 18.21 4.37
CA ILE A 364 2.55 17.94 2.97
C ILE A 364 2.84 16.47 2.72
N TYR A 365 3.69 15.91 3.57
CA TYR A 365 4.22 14.56 3.47
C TYR A 365 3.48 13.68 4.47
N PHE A 366 4.14 12.65 5.00
CA PHE A 366 3.54 11.76 5.98
C PHE A 366 2.89 12.53 7.13
N SER A 367 1.62 12.24 7.38
CA SER A 367 0.84 12.86 8.46
C SER A 367 1.48 12.67 9.84
N GLU A 368 2.17 11.54 10.02
CA GLU A 368 2.94 11.18 11.21
C GLU A 368 4.47 11.35 11.06
N GLY A 369 4.92 12.00 9.98
CA GLY A 369 6.33 12.03 9.59
C GLY A 369 7.28 12.61 10.64
N ASP A 370 6.80 13.44 11.57
CA ASP A 370 7.57 13.99 12.68
C ASP A 370 7.93 12.95 13.76
N SER A 371 7.19 11.84 13.80
CA SER A 371 7.44 10.70 14.66
C SER A 371 8.38 9.66 14.03
N PHE A 372 8.62 9.75 12.72
CA PHE A 372 9.46 8.80 11.98
C PHE A 372 10.95 9.15 12.12
N PRO A 373 11.87 8.16 12.03
CA PRO A 373 13.30 8.45 11.96
C PRO A 373 13.67 9.29 10.72
N PRO A 374 14.68 10.17 10.81
CA PRO A 374 15.23 10.82 9.61
C PRO A 374 15.94 9.80 8.71
N ALA A 375 15.84 10.01 7.40
CA ALA A 375 16.66 9.33 6.41
C ALA A 375 18.17 9.52 6.65
N ASP A 376 18.95 8.44 6.51
CA ASP A 376 20.40 8.52 6.66
C ASP A 376 21.06 9.23 5.47
N THR A 377 22.07 10.05 5.76
CA THR A 377 22.75 10.87 4.75
C THR A 377 23.90 10.08 4.14
N THR A 378 23.75 9.68 2.87
CA THR A 378 24.80 8.99 2.09
C THR A 378 26.07 9.83 1.95
N ALA A 379 25.91 11.14 1.69
CA ALA A 379 27.03 12.06 1.58
C ALA A 379 26.64 13.48 2.04
N LEU A 380 27.50 14.10 2.82
CA LEU A 380 27.38 15.51 3.25
C LEU A 380 28.44 16.36 2.54
N VAL A 381 28.00 17.39 1.83
CA VAL A 381 28.84 18.26 1.01
C VAL A 381 28.82 19.68 1.58
N ALA A 382 29.87 20.01 2.33
CA ALA A 382 30.09 21.34 2.86
C ALA A 382 31.07 22.15 2.00
N ASN A 383 30.93 23.48 2.00
CA ASN A 383 31.83 24.41 1.30
C ASN A 383 31.97 24.16 -0.21
N LEU A 384 30.87 23.77 -0.89
CA LEU A 384 30.89 23.47 -2.33
C LEU A 384 31.40 24.66 -3.18
N ASN A 385 31.18 25.90 -2.74
CA ASN A 385 31.66 27.12 -3.38
C ASN A 385 33.19 27.32 -3.29
N MET A 386 33.89 26.57 -2.45
CA MET A 386 35.34 26.69 -2.25
C MET A 386 36.14 25.65 -3.05
N ILE A 387 35.47 24.71 -3.72
CA ILE A 387 36.08 23.66 -4.52
C ILE A 387 35.59 23.76 -5.98
N PRO A 388 36.35 23.27 -6.96
CA PRO A 388 35.92 23.32 -8.37
C PRO A 388 34.62 22.55 -8.62
N TYR A 389 34.48 21.38 -8.00
CA TYR A 389 33.28 20.55 -7.97
C TYR A 389 33.45 19.46 -6.89
N PHE A 390 32.34 18.85 -6.48
CA PHE A 390 32.32 17.65 -5.65
C PHE A 390 31.96 16.42 -6.51
N PRO A 391 32.81 15.39 -6.59
CA PRO A 391 32.49 14.15 -7.30
C PRO A 391 31.44 13.33 -6.52
N ILE A 392 30.39 12.87 -7.19
CA ILE A 392 29.40 11.94 -6.61
C ILE A 392 29.54 10.52 -7.18
N ASN A 393 30.71 10.19 -7.72
CA ASN A 393 31.02 8.83 -8.18
C ASN A 393 31.52 7.94 -7.04
N ASN A 394 31.18 6.65 -7.09
CA ASN A 394 31.60 5.62 -6.12
C ASN A 394 31.26 5.98 -4.65
N LEU A 395 30.09 6.58 -4.41
CA LEU A 395 29.59 6.75 -3.06
C LEU A 395 29.39 5.38 -2.39
N PRO A 396 29.60 5.28 -1.06
CA PRO A 396 29.36 4.04 -0.35
C PRO A 396 27.89 3.65 -0.47
N LEU A 397 27.63 2.35 -0.65
CA LEU A 397 26.27 1.78 -0.68
C LEU A 397 25.42 2.42 -1.81
N PRO A 398 25.75 2.13 -3.08
CA PRO A 398 24.91 2.54 -4.20
C PRO A 398 23.51 1.95 -4.04
N PRO A 399 22.47 2.68 -4.49
CA PRO A 399 21.10 2.23 -4.34
C PRO A 399 20.91 0.91 -5.10
N GLU A 400 20.17 0.00 -4.48
CA GLU A 400 19.62 -1.17 -5.16
C GLU A 400 18.36 -0.81 -5.98
N ASP A 401 17.74 -1.78 -6.64
CA ASP A 401 16.43 -1.58 -7.27
C ASP A 401 15.40 -1.08 -6.26
N LEU A 402 14.60 -0.07 -6.63
CA LEU A 402 13.63 0.56 -5.73
C LEU A 402 14.30 1.02 -4.44
N ALA A 403 15.41 1.77 -4.58
CA ALA A 403 16.15 2.36 -3.48
C ALA A 403 16.67 3.75 -3.86
N ALA A 404 17.19 4.48 -2.86
CA ALA A 404 17.66 5.85 -3.01
C ALA A 404 18.97 6.11 -2.24
N ASN A 405 19.69 7.14 -2.66
CA ASN A 405 20.71 7.77 -1.83
C ASN A 405 20.28 9.19 -1.44
N ILE A 406 20.80 9.70 -0.32
CA ILE A 406 20.54 11.07 0.15
C ILE A 406 21.86 11.84 0.19
N ILE A 407 22.03 12.78 -0.74
CA ILE A 407 23.22 13.63 -0.82
C ILE A 407 22.84 15.04 -0.37
N VAL A 408 23.29 15.43 0.82
CA VAL A 408 22.97 16.74 1.43
C VAL A 408 24.08 17.73 1.13
N ILE A 409 23.73 18.87 0.56
CA ILE A 409 24.63 19.98 0.30
C ILE A 409 24.26 21.10 1.27
N GLU A 410 25.25 21.58 2.04
CA GLU A 410 25.08 22.69 2.97
C GLU A 410 25.32 24.03 2.25
N PRO A 411 24.27 24.85 2.03
CA PRO A 411 24.43 26.18 1.48
C PRO A 411 25.16 27.07 2.47
N ASN A 412 25.73 28.16 1.96
CA ASN A 412 26.32 29.20 2.78
C ASN A 412 25.79 30.57 2.38
N GLN A 413 26.40 31.62 2.94
CA GLN A 413 25.98 33.01 2.74
C GLN A 413 26.18 33.55 1.31
N PHE A 414 26.83 32.82 0.39
CA PHE A 414 27.05 33.30 -0.96
C PHE A 414 25.79 33.13 -1.82
N SER A 415 25.42 34.18 -2.54
CA SER A 415 24.37 34.15 -3.56
C SER A 415 24.79 33.27 -4.74
N GLY A 416 23.91 32.37 -5.18
CA GLY A 416 24.19 31.47 -6.29
C GLY A 416 23.36 30.20 -6.16
N GLY A 417 23.87 29.10 -6.70
CA GLY A 417 23.17 27.83 -6.72
C GLY A 417 24.05 26.63 -6.98
N VAL A 418 23.42 25.48 -7.12
CA VAL A 418 24.05 24.18 -7.36
C VAL A 418 23.68 23.71 -8.75
N ARG A 419 24.67 23.33 -9.56
CA ARG A 419 24.48 22.51 -10.74
C ARG A 419 24.76 21.04 -10.40
N VAL A 420 23.85 20.17 -10.77
CA VAL A 420 23.92 18.72 -10.59
C VAL A 420 24.11 18.10 -11.96
N GLU A 421 25.24 17.44 -12.19
CA GLU A 421 25.48 16.63 -13.37
C GLU A 421 25.46 15.16 -12.93
N PHE A 422 24.55 14.38 -13.51
CA PHE A 422 24.30 12.99 -13.15
C PHE A 422 24.55 12.08 -14.34
N ASP A 423 25.18 10.94 -14.07
CA ASP A 423 25.45 9.87 -15.02
C ASP A 423 25.17 8.53 -14.32
N GLY A 424 24.00 7.98 -14.60
CA GLY A 424 23.57 6.70 -14.06
C GLY A 424 24.17 5.48 -14.77
N GLY A 425 24.86 5.67 -15.89
CA GLY A 425 25.26 4.59 -16.77
C GLY A 425 24.08 3.85 -17.42
N ASN A 426 24.37 2.76 -18.12
CA ASN A 426 23.33 1.91 -18.71
C ASN A 426 22.92 0.83 -17.71
N LEU A 427 21.67 0.88 -17.25
CA LEU A 427 21.11 -0.10 -16.33
C LEU A 427 20.53 -1.34 -17.03
N GLY A 428 20.08 -1.22 -18.28
CA GLY A 428 19.31 -2.28 -18.94
C GLY A 428 17.82 -1.96 -18.91
N ASP A 429 17.06 -2.71 -18.09
CA ASP A 429 15.60 -2.61 -18.03
C ASP A 429 15.11 -1.69 -16.88
N GLU A 430 16.02 -1.30 -15.98
CA GLU A 430 15.77 -0.38 -14.86
C GLU A 430 15.97 1.08 -15.28
N SER A 431 15.38 1.98 -14.49
CA SER A 431 15.38 3.42 -14.73
C SER A 431 16.01 4.20 -13.59
N TRP A 432 16.67 5.30 -13.94
CA TRP A 432 17.11 6.30 -12.97
C TRP A 432 16.10 7.44 -12.91
N GLN A 433 15.83 7.90 -11.69
CA GLN A 433 15.17 9.16 -11.41
C GLN A 433 16.05 9.97 -10.46
N VAL A 434 16.06 11.29 -10.58
CA VAL A 434 16.85 12.15 -9.66
C VAL A 434 16.01 13.33 -9.24
N ALA A 435 15.76 13.46 -7.95
CA ALA A 435 15.15 14.64 -7.35
C ALA A 435 16.22 15.58 -6.80
N VAL A 436 15.94 16.88 -6.88
CA VAL A 436 16.69 17.92 -6.18
C VAL A 436 15.72 18.70 -5.31
N VAL A 437 15.96 18.69 -3.99
CA VAL A 437 15.14 19.34 -2.97
C VAL A 437 15.86 20.58 -2.46
N GLY A 438 15.23 21.75 -2.55
CA GLY A 438 15.61 22.89 -1.73
C GLY A 438 14.86 22.82 -0.42
N PHE A 439 15.53 22.30 0.61
CA PHE A 439 14.92 22.13 1.91
C PHE A 439 14.85 23.47 2.64
N ARG A 440 13.63 23.90 2.94
CA ARG A 440 13.32 24.93 3.93
C ARG A 440 12.09 24.46 4.70
N PRO A 441 12.06 24.57 6.04
CA PRO A 441 10.87 24.21 6.81
C PRO A 441 9.62 24.88 6.23
N GLN A 442 8.56 24.08 6.03
CA GLN A 442 7.24 24.49 5.54
C GLN A 442 7.15 25.02 4.11
N THR A 443 8.23 25.55 3.52
CA THR A 443 8.21 26.16 2.17
C THR A 443 9.18 25.49 1.19
N GLY A 444 9.75 24.34 1.56
CA GLY A 444 10.66 23.58 0.72
C GLY A 444 10.02 23.15 -0.59
N LEU A 445 10.85 22.99 -1.61
CA LEU A 445 10.44 22.62 -2.97
C LEU A 445 11.35 21.51 -3.48
N TRP A 446 10.89 20.77 -4.48
CA TRP A 446 11.72 19.83 -5.20
C TRP A 446 11.39 19.82 -6.69
N ILE A 447 12.35 19.39 -7.50
CA ILE A 447 12.22 19.16 -8.94
C ILE A 447 12.84 17.82 -9.31
N SER A 448 12.39 17.22 -10.41
CA SER A 448 13.11 16.12 -11.05
C SER A 448 14.12 16.65 -12.08
N ILE A 449 15.26 15.97 -12.20
CA ILE A 449 16.23 16.23 -13.27
C ILE A 449 15.83 15.40 -14.49
N PRO A 450 15.67 16.00 -15.68
CA PRO A 450 15.43 15.24 -16.89
C PRO A 450 16.69 14.43 -17.25
N LEU A 451 16.54 13.11 -17.32
CA LEU A 451 17.58 12.19 -17.76
C LEU A 451 17.29 11.67 -19.16
N THR A 452 18.34 11.36 -19.92
CA THR A 452 18.19 10.74 -21.24
C THR A 452 18.00 9.22 -21.06
N PRO A 453 16.84 8.64 -21.44
CA PRO A 453 16.58 7.21 -21.21
C PRO A 453 17.64 6.30 -21.85
N GLY A 454 18.01 5.22 -21.16
CA GLY A 454 18.97 4.20 -21.61
C GLY A 454 20.45 4.51 -21.39
N ILE A 455 20.83 5.80 -21.31
CA ILE A 455 22.16 6.23 -20.84
C ILE A 455 22.12 6.92 -19.48
N TRP A 456 20.93 7.39 -19.08
CA TRP A 456 20.63 7.98 -17.77
C TRP A 456 21.54 9.16 -17.38
N GLU A 457 21.95 9.93 -18.39
CA GLU A 457 22.71 11.18 -18.22
C GLU A 457 21.77 12.39 -18.21
N GLY A 458 22.04 13.35 -17.31
CA GLY A 458 21.27 14.58 -17.23
C GLY A 458 21.94 15.68 -16.42
N THR A 459 21.39 16.89 -16.50
CA THR A 459 21.87 18.05 -15.74
C THR A 459 20.70 18.83 -15.17
N GLY A 460 20.74 19.09 -13.87
CA GLY A 460 19.80 19.92 -13.13
C GLY A 460 20.47 21.12 -12.49
N GLU A 461 19.67 22.13 -12.15
CA GLU A 461 20.15 23.33 -11.46
C GLU A 461 19.19 23.70 -10.33
N TRP A 462 19.74 23.92 -9.13
CA TRP A 462 19.05 24.55 -8.02
C TRP A 462 19.56 25.97 -7.84
N ARG A 463 18.66 26.96 -7.85
CA ARG A 463 19.00 28.39 -7.79
C ARG A 463 18.77 28.94 -6.38
N ASN A 464 19.42 30.07 -6.07
CA ASN A 464 19.31 30.76 -4.76
C ASN A 464 19.50 29.84 -3.54
N TRP A 465 20.49 28.96 -3.58
CA TRP A 465 20.72 27.95 -2.54
C TRP A 465 20.82 28.54 -1.11
N ASN A 466 21.29 29.78 -0.97
CA ASN A 466 21.45 30.53 0.28
C ASN A 466 20.11 30.85 0.96
N SER A 467 19.02 30.60 0.26
CA SER A 467 17.67 30.75 0.77
C SER A 467 17.20 29.47 1.47
N TYR A 468 17.86 28.35 1.27
CA TYR A 468 17.47 27.05 1.78
C TYR A 468 18.40 26.63 2.93
N ASN A 469 17.88 25.82 3.85
CA ASN A 469 18.67 25.20 4.91
C ASN A 469 19.58 24.10 4.35
N ALA A 470 19.12 23.40 3.32
CA ALA A 470 19.91 22.43 2.56
C ALA A 470 19.48 22.39 1.10
N VAL A 471 20.38 21.97 0.21
CA VAL A 471 20.01 21.46 -1.11
C VAL A 471 20.31 19.97 -1.11
N VAL A 472 19.33 19.12 -1.41
CA VAL A 472 19.47 17.66 -1.33
C VAL A 472 19.29 17.06 -2.71
N VAL A 473 20.20 16.19 -3.10
CA VAL A 473 20.10 15.42 -4.35
C VAL A 473 19.78 13.98 -3.97
N ILE A 474 18.69 13.46 -4.55
CA ILE A 474 18.15 12.14 -4.25
C ILE A 474 18.10 11.35 -5.57
N PRO A 475 19.19 10.65 -5.94
CA PRO A 475 19.14 9.69 -7.04
C PRO A 475 18.45 8.40 -6.57
N VAL A 476 17.58 7.88 -7.43
CA VAL A 476 16.67 6.77 -7.16
C VAL A 476 16.71 5.79 -8.34
N VAL A 477 16.75 4.49 -8.05
CA VAL A 477 16.58 3.46 -9.08
C VAL A 477 15.15 2.94 -9.01
N THR A 478 14.49 2.88 -10.16
CA THR A 478 13.12 2.41 -10.30
C THR A 478 13.05 1.24 -11.26
N SER A 479 12.27 0.22 -10.93
CA SER A 479 12.09 -0.95 -11.80
C SER A 479 10.77 -1.64 -11.50
N VAL A 480 9.98 -1.91 -12.54
CA VAL A 480 8.79 -2.78 -12.47
C VAL A 480 9.17 -4.27 -12.44
N ASN A 481 10.44 -4.60 -12.72
CA ASN A 481 10.96 -5.97 -12.68
C ASN A 481 12.02 -6.13 -11.58
N ALA A 482 12.00 -5.27 -10.56
CA ALA A 482 13.00 -5.27 -9.51
C ALA A 482 13.14 -6.65 -8.87
N SER A 483 14.38 -7.09 -8.71
CA SER A 483 14.75 -8.25 -7.88
C SER A 483 15.65 -7.76 -6.76
N ALA A 484 15.50 -8.31 -5.55
CA ALA A 484 16.30 -7.86 -4.42
C ALA A 484 17.84 -7.97 -4.70
N ASP A 485 18.62 -7.10 -4.06
CA ASP A 485 20.10 -7.16 -3.96
C ASP A 485 20.93 -6.72 -5.18
N SER A 486 20.34 -6.12 -6.22
CA SER A 486 21.07 -5.54 -7.36
C SER A 486 21.48 -4.09 -7.09
N SER A 487 22.74 -3.83 -6.72
CA SER A 487 23.25 -2.48 -6.43
C SER A 487 23.79 -1.75 -7.68
N HIS A 488 23.48 -0.45 -7.80
CA HIS A 488 23.72 0.35 -9.01
C HIS A 488 24.63 1.56 -8.76
N PRO A 489 25.96 1.41 -8.95
CA PRO A 489 26.89 2.54 -8.93
C PRO A 489 26.59 3.56 -10.02
N TYR A 490 26.69 4.83 -9.68
CA TYR A 490 26.56 5.96 -10.60
C TYR A 490 27.73 6.92 -10.47
N ALA A 491 27.81 7.87 -11.40
CA ALA A 491 28.78 8.93 -11.45
C ALA A 491 28.11 10.30 -11.60
N GLY A 492 28.92 11.35 -11.44
CA GLY A 492 28.45 12.71 -11.59
C GLY A 492 29.30 13.71 -10.82
N ARG A 493 28.86 14.97 -10.85
CA ARG A 493 29.46 16.04 -10.06
C ARG A 493 28.45 17.10 -9.64
N LEU A 494 28.71 17.70 -8.49
CA LEU A 494 28.03 18.87 -7.98
C LEU A 494 28.94 20.08 -8.13
N THR A 495 28.43 21.17 -8.66
CA THR A 495 29.22 22.39 -8.87
C THR A 495 28.45 23.60 -8.35
N TYR A 496 29.11 24.45 -7.56
CA TYR A 496 28.56 25.75 -7.22
C TYR A 496 28.71 26.72 -8.39
N ALA A 497 27.67 27.51 -8.65
CA ALA A 497 27.71 28.58 -9.66
C ALA A 497 27.05 29.86 -9.13
N ASP A 498 27.78 30.97 -9.18
CA ASP A 498 27.30 32.31 -8.83
C ASP A 498 26.20 32.81 -9.78
N SER A 499 26.28 32.43 -11.07
CA SER A 499 25.28 32.72 -12.09
C SER A 499 23.88 32.11 -11.85
N LEU A 500 23.74 31.21 -10.87
CA LEU A 500 22.47 30.60 -10.47
C LEU A 500 21.74 31.43 -9.39
N PHE A 501 22.07 32.71 -9.27
CA PHE A 501 21.32 33.69 -8.50
C PHE A 501 20.07 34.17 -9.26
N LEU A 502 18.94 34.32 -8.54
CA LEU A 502 17.68 34.93 -9.02
C LEU A 502 17.27 36.06 -8.07
N GLN A 503 17.14 37.27 -8.59
CA GLN A 503 16.68 38.42 -7.83
C GLN A 503 15.15 38.50 -7.75
N ARG A 504 14.44 38.13 -8.83
CA ARG A 504 12.97 38.15 -8.93
C ARG A 504 12.48 36.85 -9.53
N ASP A 505 11.69 36.11 -8.76
CA ASP A 505 11.12 34.83 -9.19
C ASP A 505 9.94 34.48 -8.25
N VAL A 506 8.77 34.25 -8.81
CA VAL A 506 7.62 33.66 -8.11
C VAL A 506 7.00 32.59 -8.99
N GLY A 507 6.70 31.44 -8.40
CA GLY A 507 6.12 30.31 -9.12
C GLY A 507 5.03 29.63 -8.31
N PRO A 508 3.99 29.09 -8.97
CA PRO A 508 3.15 28.08 -8.34
C PRO A 508 4.02 26.85 -8.03
N VAL A 509 3.80 26.28 -6.85
CA VAL A 509 4.58 25.18 -6.29
C VAL A 509 3.85 23.86 -6.48
N ARG A 510 2.59 23.82 -6.04
CA ARG A 510 1.72 22.64 -6.13
C ARG A 510 0.26 23.02 -5.91
N PHE A 511 -0.62 22.18 -6.42
CA PHE A 511 -2.01 22.16 -6.00
C PHE A 511 -2.12 21.45 -4.65
N LEU A 512 -2.79 22.08 -3.68
CA LEU A 512 -3.24 21.47 -2.42
C LEU A 512 -4.67 20.92 -2.55
N SER A 513 -5.41 21.40 -3.55
CA SER A 513 -6.76 20.95 -3.92
C SER A 513 -7.00 21.32 -5.38
N PRO A 514 -7.78 20.55 -6.16
CA PRO A 514 -8.44 19.29 -5.79
C PRO A 514 -7.47 18.09 -5.75
N SER A 515 -7.94 16.96 -5.24
CA SER A 515 -7.35 15.65 -5.52
C SER A 515 -7.45 15.31 -7.02
N ALA A 516 -6.80 14.24 -7.48
CA ALA A 516 -6.74 13.88 -8.91
C ALA A 516 -8.11 13.55 -9.54
N ALA A 517 -9.14 13.30 -8.74
CA ALA A 517 -10.49 13.01 -9.23
C ALA A 517 -11.55 13.44 -8.22
N GLY A 518 -12.75 13.72 -8.71
CA GLY A 518 -13.91 13.99 -7.87
C GLY A 518 -15.22 13.89 -8.64
N ARG A 519 -16.33 14.09 -7.93
CA ARG A 519 -17.64 13.78 -8.50
C ARG A 519 -18.08 14.85 -9.48
N ARG A 520 -18.76 14.42 -10.54
CA ARG A 520 -19.51 15.34 -11.40
C ARG A 520 -20.48 16.16 -10.57
N GLY A 521 -20.49 17.47 -10.77
CA GLY A 521 -21.41 18.36 -10.07
C GLY A 521 -20.97 18.68 -8.63
N ASP A 522 -20.01 17.95 -8.07
CA ASP A 522 -19.39 18.37 -6.82
C ASP A 522 -18.48 19.54 -7.14
N PRO A 523 -18.64 20.64 -6.41
CA PRO A 523 -17.72 21.73 -6.56
C PRO A 523 -16.33 21.37 -6.06
N ILE A 524 -15.33 21.75 -6.84
CA ILE A 524 -13.95 21.81 -6.39
C ILE A 524 -13.61 23.25 -6.03
N THR A 525 -12.86 23.41 -4.95
CA THR A 525 -12.22 24.67 -4.57
C THR A 525 -10.72 24.49 -4.77
N PRO A 526 -10.16 24.90 -5.93
CA PRO A 526 -8.75 24.73 -6.19
C PRO A 526 -7.95 25.61 -5.24
N ILE A 527 -6.99 25.00 -4.52
CA ILE A 527 -6.08 25.71 -3.64
C ILE A 527 -4.68 25.48 -4.18
N VAL A 528 -3.98 26.55 -4.51
CA VAL A 528 -2.63 26.47 -5.07
C VAL A 528 -1.67 27.21 -4.17
N ARG A 529 -0.54 26.58 -3.87
CA ARG A 529 0.54 27.23 -3.15
C ARG A 529 1.47 27.93 -4.14
N TYR A 530 1.77 29.20 -3.90
CA TYR A 530 2.77 29.98 -4.61
C TYR A 530 3.91 30.34 -3.68
N SER A 531 5.14 30.41 -4.20
CA SER A 531 6.33 30.72 -3.41
C SER A 531 7.17 31.80 -4.07
N ASN A 532 7.70 32.71 -3.26
CA ASN A 532 8.71 33.67 -3.69
C ASN A 532 10.10 33.05 -3.58
N GLN A 533 10.63 32.69 -4.74
CA GLN A 533 11.94 32.08 -4.93
C GLN A 533 13.03 33.11 -5.25
N GLY A 534 12.64 34.36 -5.51
CA GLY A 534 13.52 35.50 -5.70
C GLY A 534 14.15 35.98 -4.40
N GLN A 535 14.80 37.14 -4.47
CA GLN A 535 15.47 37.83 -3.36
C GLN A 535 14.91 39.24 -3.15
N GLU A 536 13.71 39.51 -3.68
CA GLU A 536 12.94 40.74 -3.47
C GLU A 536 11.50 40.37 -3.09
N THR A 537 10.84 41.22 -2.28
CA THR A 537 9.40 41.09 -2.03
C THR A 537 8.64 41.24 -3.35
N ALA A 538 7.71 40.32 -3.62
CA ALA A 538 7.03 40.24 -4.90
C ALA A 538 5.56 40.67 -4.81
N THR A 539 5.04 41.26 -5.87
CA THR A 539 3.62 41.50 -6.09
C THR A 539 3.31 41.02 -7.50
N PHE A 540 2.37 40.09 -7.63
CA PHE A 540 2.15 39.33 -8.86
C PHE A 540 0.68 38.91 -9.00
N ALA A 541 0.27 38.58 -10.22
CA ALA A 541 -1.04 38.00 -10.49
C ALA A 541 -0.93 36.47 -10.52
N ALA A 542 -1.83 35.79 -9.80
CA ALA A 542 -1.98 34.35 -9.84
C ALA A 542 -3.20 33.98 -10.69
N HIS A 543 -3.00 33.17 -11.73
CA HIS A 543 -4.08 32.71 -12.60
C HIS A 543 -4.37 31.24 -12.38
N LEU A 544 -5.66 30.88 -12.46
CA LEU A 544 -6.10 29.51 -12.61
C LEU A 544 -6.87 29.36 -13.91
N ILE A 545 -6.43 28.44 -14.75
CA ILE A 545 -7.11 28.07 -16.00
C ILE A 545 -7.53 26.61 -15.91
N ILE A 546 -8.80 26.31 -16.19
CA ILE A 546 -9.28 24.94 -16.30
C ILE A 546 -9.75 24.71 -17.72
N THR A 547 -9.17 23.72 -18.39
CA THR A 547 -9.53 23.34 -19.76
C THR A 547 -10.06 21.91 -19.79
N ASN A 548 -11.03 21.64 -20.65
CA ASN A 548 -11.46 20.27 -20.91
C ASN A 548 -10.46 19.62 -21.86
N SER A 549 -9.86 18.50 -21.48
CA SER A 549 -8.79 17.85 -22.25
C SER A 549 -9.27 17.30 -23.60
N LEU A 550 -10.58 17.10 -23.78
CA LEU A 550 -11.18 16.58 -25.01
C LEU A 550 -11.61 17.69 -25.97
N SER A 551 -12.01 18.86 -25.46
CA SER A 551 -12.49 19.97 -26.30
C SER A 551 -11.51 21.11 -26.46
N THR A 552 -10.43 21.16 -25.67
CA THR A 552 -9.45 22.27 -25.57
C THR A 552 -10.05 23.62 -25.17
N ASP A 553 -11.36 23.68 -24.88
CA ASP A 553 -12.03 24.90 -24.44
C ASP A 553 -11.68 25.21 -22.99
N THR A 554 -11.47 26.50 -22.71
CA THR A 554 -11.36 27.02 -21.34
C THR A 554 -12.73 26.97 -20.67
N ALA A 555 -12.88 26.05 -19.71
CA ALA A 555 -14.07 25.89 -18.89
C ALA A 555 -14.11 26.90 -17.73
N TYR A 556 -12.94 27.37 -17.28
CA TYR A 556 -12.81 28.31 -16.16
C TYR A 556 -11.52 29.13 -16.29
N PHE A 557 -11.59 30.41 -15.90
CA PHE A 557 -10.44 31.30 -15.79
C PHE A 557 -10.69 32.26 -14.62
N GLU A 558 -9.70 32.41 -13.74
CA GLU A 558 -9.74 33.38 -12.64
C GLU A 558 -8.36 33.96 -12.36
N THR A 559 -8.34 35.20 -11.85
CA THR A 559 -7.12 35.90 -11.45
C THR A 559 -7.26 36.42 -10.01
N ILE A 560 -6.26 36.14 -9.18
CA ILE A 560 -6.13 36.70 -7.83
C ILE A 560 -4.80 37.44 -7.74
N ASP A 561 -4.85 38.72 -7.35
CA ASP A 561 -3.63 39.52 -7.12
C ASP A 561 -3.05 39.24 -5.73
N VAL A 562 -1.76 38.96 -5.68
CA VAL A 562 -1.00 38.77 -4.44
C VAL A 562 -0.15 40.00 -4.17
N GLU A 563 -0.43 40.68 -3.07
CA GLU A 563 0.34 41.86 -2.66
C GLU A 563 1.45 41.49 -1.66
N SER A 564 2.66 41.98 -1.93
CA SER A 564 3.78 42.00 -0.98
C SER A 564 4.18 40.64 -0.39
N LEU A 565 4.28 39.58 -1.20
CA LEU A 565 4.79 38.28 -0.75
C LEU A 565 6.28 38.40 -0.37
N PRO A 566 6.67 38.25 0.91
CA PRO A 566 8.04 38.43 1.35
C PRO A 566 9.04 37.48 0.68
N ILE A 567 10.32 37.82 0.76
CA ILE A 567 11.41 36.93 0.33
C ILE A 567 11.31 35.65 1.15
N ASN A 568 11.49 34.50 0.51
CA ASN A 568 11.49 33.20 1.17
C ASN A 568 10.15 32.79 1.80
N ASP A 569 9.06 33.42 1.40
CA ASP A 569 7.72 33.13 1.91
C ASP A 569 6.83 32.49 0.83
N ALA A 570 5.73 31.88 1.26
CA ALA A 570 4.76 31.24 0.39
C ALA A 570 3.32 31.55 0.83
N VAL A 571 2.41 31.57 -0.13
CA VAL A 571 0.98 31.83 0.11
C VAL A 571 0.13 30.73 -0.52
N ASN A 572 -0.90 30.28 0.20
CA ASN A 572 -1.93 29.41 -0.34
C ASN A 572 -3.06 30.30 -0.87
N ILE A 573 -3.37 30.18 -2.15
CA ILE A 573 -4.43 30.92 -2.82
C ILE A 573 -5.59 29.96 -3.03
N GLU A 574 -6.70 30.26 -2.38
CA GLU A 574 -7.98 29.60 -2.60
C GLU A 574 -8.68 30.29 -3.78
N PHE A 575 -8.77 29.61 -4.91
CA PHE A 575 -9.51 30.10 -6.07
C PHE A 575 -11.01 29.85 -5.88
N PRO A 576 -11.87 30.72 -6.44
CA PRO A 576 -13.30 30.49 -6.50
C PRO A 576 -13.64 29.11 -7.06
N GLN A 577 -14.78 28.64 -6.59
CA GLN A 577 -15.26 27.29 -6.83
C GLN A 577 -15.51 27.02 -8.33
N PHE A 578 -15.03 25.88 -8.82
CA PHE A 578 -15.35 25.34 -10.14
C PHE A 578 -16.19 24.07 -10.00
N THR A 579 -17.20 23.87 -10.86
CA THR A 579 -18.04 22.67 -10.84
C THR A 579 -17.95 21.95 -12.18
N PRO A 580 -17.33 20.75 -12.24
CA PRO A 580 -17.29 19.92 -13.43
C PRO A 580 -18.70 19.52 -13.90
N THR A 581 -19.01 19.72 -15.18
CA THR A 581 -20.37 19.49 -15.71
C THR A 581 -20.54 18.20 -16.50
N GLY A 582 -19.49 17.66 -17.12
CA GLY A 582 -19.57 16.45 -17.93
C GLY A 582 -19.14 15.16 -17.22
N ILE A 583 -19.52 14.01 -17.79
CA ILE A 583 -19.30 12.66 -17.25
C ILE A 583 -18.03 12.07 -17.83
N ASN A 584 -17.14 11.53 -16.99
CA ASN A 584 -15.86 10.96 -17.38
C ASN A 584 -14.99 11.92 -18.19
N GLU A 585 -15.20 13.23 -17.97
CA GLU A 585 -14.38 14.27 -18.57
C GLU A 585 -13.12 14.45 -17.74
N ARG A 586 -12.01 14.64 -18.45
CA ARG A 586 -10.73 14.99 -17.87
C ARG A 586 -10.50 16.48 -18.07
N TYR A 587 -10.19 17.17 -16.99
CA TYR A 587 -9.87 18.58 -16.96
C TYR A 587 -8.38 18.76 -16.71
N ILE A 588 -7.77 19.75 -17.34
CA ILE A 588 -6.40 20.19 -17.07
C ILE A 588 -6.52 21.49 -16.28
N LEU A 589 -6.07 21.48 -15.04
CA LEU A 589 -5.97 22.67 -14.20
C LEU A 589 -4.55 23.20 -14.33
N SER A 590 -4.40 24.42 -14.82
CA SER A 590 -3.13 25.12 -14.97
C SER A 590 -3.10 26.30 -14.01
N ALA A 591 -2.22 26.24 -13.02
CA ALA A 591 -1.95 27.39 -12.16
C ALA A 591 -0.74 28.14 -12.70
N ILE A 592 -0.84 29.46 -12.79
CA ILE A 592 0.16 30.32 -13.43
C ILE A 592 0.49 31.49 -12.51
N SER A 593 1.77 31.88 -12.41
CA SER A 593 2.20 33.16 -11.85
C SER A 593 2.57 34.13 -12.96
N GLN A 594 2.24 35.41 -12.77
CA GLN A 594 2.68 36.48 -13.65
C GLN A 594 3.33 37.59 -12.81
N LEU A 595 4.67 37.62 -12.83
CA LEU A 595 5.49 38.65 -12.20
C LEU A 595 6.28 39.45 -13.24
N ASP A 596 6.20 40.78 -13.14
CA ASP A 596 6.96 41.66 -14.03
C ASP A 596 8.47 41.56 -13.77
N GLY A 597 9.20 41.12 -14.80
CA GLY A 597 10.64 40.92 -14.72
C GLY A 597 11.04 39.62 -14.02
N ASP A 598 10.16 38.63 -13.99
CA ASP A 598 10.50 37.27 -13.56
C ASP A 598 11.70 36.72 -14.33
N GLN A 599 12.66 36.14 -13.62
CA GLN A 599 13.91 35.64 -14.16
C GLN A 599 13.92 34.13 -14.42
N LEU A 600 12.89 33.39 -13.97
CA LEU A 600 12.79 31.93 -14.12
C LEU A 600 11.46 31.47 -14.73
N THR A 601 10.99 32.10 -15.80
CA THR A 601 9.70 31.81 -16.47
C THR A 601 9.30 30.34 -16.74
N ARG A 602 10.23 29.37 -16.70
CA ARG A 602 9.92 27.94 -16.80
C ARG A 602 9.16 27.37 -15.61
N ASN A 603 9.20 28.02 -14.44
CA ASN A 603 8.48 27.61 -13.23
C ASN A 603 7.15 28.37 -13.06
N ASP A 604 6.79 29.25 -13.99
CA ASP A 604 5.60 30.09 -13.91
C ASP A 604 4.30 29.28 -14.01
N THR A 605 4.35 28.02 -14.42
CA THR A 605 3.17 27.20 -14.65
C THR A 605 3.35 25.79 -14.10
N ILE A 606 2.36 25.33 -13.33
CA ILE A 606 2.18 23.92 -13.00
C ILE A 606 0.82 23.46 -13.49
N MET A 607 0.69 22.16 -13.77
CA MET A 607 -0.56 21.58 -14.24
C MET A 607 -0.85 20.28 -13.51
N ILE A 608 -2.14 20.06 -13.23
CA ILE A 608 -2.65 18.75 -12.80
C ILE A 608 -3.81 18.33 -13.68
N PHE A 609 -4.06 17.03 -13.71
CA PHE A 609 -5.29 16.48 -14.29
C PHE A 609 -6.32 16.24 -13.20
N TYR A 610 -7.57 16.57 -13.50
CA TYR A 610 -8.72 16.26 -12.67
C TYR A 610 -9.74 15.43 -13.46
N GLN A 611 -10.08 14.25 -12.94
CA GLN A 611 -11.10 13.39 -13.54
C GLN A 611 -12.47 13.63 -12.88
N SER A 612 -13.48 14.00 -13.67
CA SER A 612 -14.88 14.03 -13.24
C SER A 612 -15.49 12.63 -13.36
N ILE A 613 -15.83 12.00 -12.24
CA ILE A 613 -16.42 10.65 -12.18
C ILE A 613 -17.95 10.75 -12.06
N GLY A 614 -18.69 9.91 -12.79
CA GLY A 614 -20.15 9.80 -12.65
C GLY A 614 -20.63 8.35 -12.46
N GLY A 615 -21.45 8.08 -11.43
CA GLY A 615 -22.32 6.89 -11.36
C GLY A 615 -22.32 6.08 -10.06
N VAL A 616 -23.27 5.13 -9.97
CA VAL A 616 -23.47 4.15 -8.88
C VAL A 616 -22.22 3.29 -8.69
N GLY A 617 -21.72 3.23 -7.45
CA GLY A 617 -20.47 2.57 -7.10
C GLY A 617 -20.42 1.08 -7.41
N ARG A 618 -21.45 0.31 -7.02
CA ARG A 618 -21.55 -1.14 -7.30
C ARG A 618 -22.95 -1.67 -6.98
N LEU A 619 -23.56 -2.44 -7.88
CA LEU A 619 -24.72 -3.29 -7.57
C LEU A 619 -24.21 -4.64 -7.09
N LEU A 620 -24.58 -5.04 -5.87
CA LEU A 620 -24.23 -6.34 -5.32
C LEU A 620 -25.34 -7.35 -5.62
N THR A 621 -25.02 -8.65 -5.62
CA THR A 621 -26.00 -9.71 -5.94
C THR A 621 -27.13 -9.73 -4.91
N ALA A 622 -28.38 -9.75 -5.38
CA ALA A 622 -29.56 -9.85 -4.51
C ALA A 622 -29.55 -11.19 -3.75
N TYR A 623 -29.83 -11.15 -2.44
CA TYR A 623 -29.79 -12.32 -1.58
C TYR A 623 -31.03 -12.41 -0.66
N PRO A 624 -31.50 -13.61 -0.31
CA PRO A 624 -31.01 -14.91 -0.78
C PRO A 624 -31.38 -15.19 -2.26
N SER A 625 -30.54 -15.96 -2.95
CA SER A 625 -30.78 -16.41 -4.34
C SER A 625 -30.66 -17.94 -4.42
N PRO A 626 -31.72 -18.70 -4.78
CA PRO A 626 -33.05 -18.21 -5.13
C PRO A 626 -33.82 -17.68 -3.90
N PHE A 627 -34.64 -16.66 -4.11
CA PHE A 627 -35.56 -16.12 -3.12
C PHE A 627 -36.82 -17.00 -3.01
N ILE A 628 -37.11 -17.48 -1.81
CA ILE A 628 -38.29 -18.32 -1.53
C ILE A 628 -39.38 -17.46 -0.91
N ILE A 629 -40.53 -17.34 -1.59
CA ILE A 629 -41.71 -16.66 -1.04
C ILE A 629 -42.48 -17.68 -0.19
N ASP A 630 -42.29 -17.59 1.12
CA ASP A 630 -43.01 -18.35 2.15
C ASP A 630 -43.91 -17.45 3.02
N GLY A 631 -43.95 -16.14 2.71
CA GLY A 631 -44.70 -15.10 3.40
C GLY A 631 -44.06 -14.50 4.65
N ASN A 632 -42.89 -14.98 5.08
CA ASN A 632 -42.10 -14.42 6.17
C ASN A 632 -40.69 -13.96 5.71
N SER A 633 -40.20 -14.51 4.61
CA SER A 633 -38.88 -14.20 4.04
C SER A 633 -38.89 -12.90 3.24
N LEU A 634 -37.76 -12.17 3.29
CA LEU A 634 -37.51 -10.96 2.50
C LEU A 634 -36.25 -11.17 1.64
N LEU A 635 -36.30 -10.77 0.39
CA LEU A 635 -35.13 -10.59 -0.46
C LEU A 635 -34.51 -9.22 -0.17
N THR A 636 -33.21 -9.16 0.04
CA THR A 636 -32.43 -7.92 0.05
C THR A 636 -31.81 -7.71 -1.32
N ILE A 637 -32.05 -6.54 -1.91
CA ILE A 637 -31.31 -6.04 -3.06
C ILE A 637 -30.29 -5.02 -2.52
N PRO A 638 -29.03 -5.46 -2.28
CA PRO A 638 -27.98 -4.57 -1.79
C PRO A 638 -27.49 -3.65 -2.90
N TYR A 639 -27.32 -2.38 -2.55
CA TYR A 639 -26.66 -1.41 -3.40
C TYR A 639 -25.72 -0.57 -2.54
N SER A 640 -24.54 -0.28 -3.08
CA SER A 640 -23.63 0.68 -2.47
C SER A 640 -23.54 1.91 -3.35
N TYR A 641 -23.29 3.03 -2.69
CA TYR A 641 -22.95 4.26 -3.36
C TYR A 641 -21.47 4.56 -3.18
N THR A 642 -20.83 5.06 -4.22
CA THR A 642 -19.55 5.78 -4.14
C THR A 642 -19.77 7.25 -3.73
N SER A 643 -21.03 7.68 -3.65
CA SER A 643 -21.42 9.07 -3.40
C SER A 643 -22.78 9.23 -2.75
N ALA A 644 -23.07 10.44 -2.28
CA ALA A 644 -24.37 10.77 -1.74
C ALA A 644 -25.22 11.64 -2.65
N ASP A 645 -26.50 11.72 -2.30
CA ASP A 645 -27.57 12.56 -2.85
C ASP A 645 -28.05 12.22 -4.26
N LEU A 646 -28.04 10.93 -4.61
CA LEU A 646 -28.68 10.44 -5.84
C LEU A 646 -30.18 10.16 -5.62
N ASP A 647 -31.06 10.77 -6.42
CA ASP A 647 -32.48 10.35 -6.48
C ASP A 647 -32.53 8.94 -7.04
N THR A 648 -32.87 7.98 -6.17
CA THR A 648 -32.74 6.56 -6.48
C THR A 648 -34.11 5.93 -6.68
N ARG A 649 -34.29 5.25 -7.82
CA ARG A 649 -35.48 4.48 -8.14
C ARG A 649 -35.11 3.04 -8.43
N LEU A 650 -35.82 2.10 -7.81
CA LEU A 650 -35.74 0.70 -8.16
C LEU A 650 -36.95 0.29 -8.97
N TYR A 651 -36.68 -0.46 -10.02
CA TYR A 651 -37.66 -1.13 -10.83
C TYR A 651 -37.42 -2.64 -10.76
N ILE A 652 -38.48 -3.42 -10.66
CA ILE A 652 -38.45 -4.88 -10.82
C ILE A 652 -39.35 -5.20 -12.00
N PHE A 653 -38.86 -6.06 -12.90
CA PHE A 653 -39.52 -6.51 -14.12
C PHE A 653 -39.56 -8.03 -14.17
N ASP A 654 -40.59 -8.58 -14.81
CA ASP A 654 -40.59 -9.99 -15.21
C ASP A 654 -39.73 -10.21 -16.48
N ILE A 655 -39.53 -11.47 -16.87
CA ILE A 655 -38.74 -11.80 -18.08
C ILE A 655 -39.34 -11.29 -19.39
N SER A 656 -40.63 -10.91 -19.41
CA SER A 656 -41.27 -10.31 -20.59
C SER A 656 -41.02 -8.80 -20.69
N GLY A 657 -40.40 -8.21 -19.66
CA GLY A 657 -40.16 -6.78 -19.53
C GLY A 657 -41.32 -6.01 -18.92
N ALA A 658 -42.36 -6.69 -18.42
CA ALA A 658 -43.47 -6.02 -17.73
C ALA A 658 -43.03 -5.60 -16.32
N ARG A 659 -43.37 -4.36 -15.92
CA ARG A 659 -43.00 -3.82 -14.61
C ARG A 659 -43.84 -4.48 -13.51
N VAL A 660 -43.13 -5.06 -12.55
CA VAL A 660 -43.67 -5.79 -11.39
C VAL A 660 -43.74 -4.89 -10.16
N ARG A 661 -42.73 -4.06 -9.94
CA ARG A 661 -42.64 -3.14 -8.80
C ARG A 661 -41.82 -1.91 -9.15
N GLN A 662 -42.23 -0.74 -8.64
CA GLN A 662 -41.42 0.47 -8.58
C GLN A 662 -41.33 0.95 -7.14
N VAL A 663 -40.15 1.42 -6.73
CA VAL A 663 -39.92 2.01 -5.42
C VAL A 663 -39.07 3.27 -5.55
N GLU A 664 -39.59 4.39 -5.05
CA GLU A 664 -38.82 5.61 -4.82
C GLU A 664 -38.02 5.42 -3.53
N MET A 665 -36.70 5.38 -3.63
CA MET A 665 -35.82 5.20 -2.47
C MET A 665 -35.37 6.52 -1.84
N GLY A 666 -35.55 7.63 -2.56
CA GLY A 666 -35.20 8.97 -2.09
C GLY A 666 -33.70 9.28 -2.25
N ARG A 667 -33.23 10.28 -1.48
CA ARG A 667 -31.83 10.77 -1.46
C ARG A 667 -31.11 10.26 -0.21
N HIS A 668 -29.82 9.97 -0.31
CA HIS A 668 -29.01 9.39 0.78
C HIS A 668 -27.73 10.20 1.05
N PRO A 669 -27.36 10.55 2.31
CA PRO A 669 -26.27 11.49 2.64
C PRO A 669 -24.83 10.92 2.56
N ALA A 670 -23.82 11.81 2.46
CA ALA A 670 -22.40 11.50 2.20
C ALA A 670 -21.69 10.97 3.45
N GLY A 671 -20.67 10.12 3.25
CA GLY A 671 -19.81 9.63 4.34
C GLY A 671 -20.47 8.58 5.22
N SER A 672 -21.62 8.06 4.82
CA SER A 672 -22.18 6.86 5.41
C SER A 672 -21.77 5.67 4.53
N SER A 673 -20.80 4.87 4.98
CA SER A 673 -20.56 3.50 4.51
C SER A 673 -21.73 2.57 4.88
N THR A 674 -22.96 3.08 4.93
CA THR A 674 -24.11 2.29 5.32
C THR A 674 -24.62 1.56 4.08
N PHE A 675 -24.32 0.26 4.04
CA PHE A 675 -24.95 -0.69 3.15
C PHE A 675 -26.47 -0.51 3.21
N LEU A 676 -27.06 -0.05 2.11
CA LEU A 676 -28.50 0.06 1.98
C LEU A 676 -29.02 -1.14 1.17
N GLY A 677 -30.09 -1.73 1.68
CA GLY A 677 -30.71 -2.91 1.09
C GLY A 677 -32.20 -2.70 0.93
N PHE A 678 -32.68 -2.65 -0.31
CA PHE A 678 -34.12 -2.67 -0.53
C PHE A 678 -34.65 -4.06 -0.20
N LYS A 679 -35.55 -4.14 0.79
CA LYS A 679 -36.20 -5.39 1.17
C LYS A 679 -37.48 -5.59 0.35
N TRP A 680 -37.53 -6.68 -0.39
CA TRP A 680 -38.68 -7.08 -1.19
C TRP A 680 -39.33 -8.34 -0.63
N ASP A 681 -40.65 -8.32 -0.44
CA ASP A 681 -41.45 -9.44 0.05
C ASP A 681 -42.01 -10.33 -1.07
N GLY A 682 -41.58 -10.09 -2.32
CA GLY A 682 -42.04 -10.85 -3.48
C GLY A 682 -43.42 -10.45 -3.99
N LYS A 683 -43.93 -9.27 -3.63
CA LYS A 683 -45.22 -8.77 -4.16
C LYS A 683 -45.06 -7.77 -5.29
N ASN A 684 -46.05 -7.75 -6.18
CA ASN A 684 -46.16 -6.75 -7.25
C ASN A 684 -46.77 -5.41 -6.74
N GLU A 685 -47.02 -4.45 -7.63
CA GLU A 685 -47.66 -3.16 -7.31
C GLU A 685 -49.08 -3.31 -6.71
N ASN A 686 -49.79 -4.39 -7.04
CA ASN A 686 -51.15 -4.67 -6.54
C ASN A 686 -51.18 -5.39 -5.19
N GLY A 687 -50.03 -5.82 -4.67
CA GLY A 687 -49.91 -6.56 -3.41
C GLY A 687 -50.05 -8.07 -3.54
N ASP A 688 -50.08 -8.62 -4.75
CA ASP A 688 -50.11 -10.06 -4.99
C ASP A 688 -48.68 -10.63 -5.07
N TYR A 689 -48.47 -11.85 -4.56
CA TYR A 689 -47.20 -12.55 -4.71
C TYR A 689 -46.91 -12.88 -6.18
N VAL A 690 -45.67 -12.66 -6.60
CA VAL A 690 -45.22 -12.94 -7.97
C VAL A 690 -45.03 -14.43 -8.19
N ALA A 691 -45.17 -14.91 -9.44
CA ALA A 691 -45.00 -16.33 -9.76
C ALA A 691 -43.52 -16.77 -9.62
N SER A 692 -43.28 -18.08 -9.46
CA SER A 692 -41.92 -18.64 -9.59
C SER A 692 -41.33 -18.31 -10.96
N GLY A 693 -40.09 -17.85 -11.02
CA GLY A 693 -39.46 -17.42 -12.26
C GLY A 693 -38.25 -16.53 -12.03
N VAL A 694 -37.68 -16.01 -13.12
CA VAL A 694 -36.60 -15.03 -13.08
C VAL A 694 -37.17 -13.63 -13.20
N TYR A 695 -36.64 -12.70 -12.42
CA TYR A 695 -36.99 -11.29 -12.45
C TYR A 695 -35.73 -10.48 -12.65
N ILE A 696 -35.88 -9.34 -13.33
CA ILE A 696 -34.80 -8.39 -13.56
C ILE A 696 -35.08 -7.18 -12.68
N TYR A 697 -34.09 -6.72 -11.95
CA TYR A 697 -34.21 -5.46 -11.22
C TYR A 697 -33.22 -4.44 -11.76
N VAL A 698 -33.66 -3.19 -11.82
CA VAL A 698 -32.88 -2.05 -12.29
C VAL A 698 -32.89 -1.00 -11.21
N VAL A 699 -31.71 -0.72 -10.66
CA VAL A 699 -31.50 0.45 -9.80
C VAL A 699 -31.09 1.59 -10.73
N ASN A 700 -31.92 2.62 -10.78
CA ASN A 700 -31.74 3.78 -11.61
C ASN A 700 -31.48 5.00 -10.74
N THR A 701 -30.52 5.81 -11.15
CA THR A 701 -30.14 7.07 -10.51
C THR A 701 -29.89 8.12 -11.58
N ASP A 702 -29.83 9.39 -11.18
CA ASP A 702 -29.40 10.49 -12.08
C ASP A 702 -27.94 10.31 -12.59
N GLY A 703 -27.16 9.39 -12.00
CA GLY A 703 -25.78 9.04 -12.40
C GLY A 703 -25.67 7.79 -13.28
N GLY A 704 -26.77 7.11 -13.62
CA GLY A 704 -26.78 5.90 -14.43
C GLY A 704 -27.64 4.78 -13.82
N SER A 705 -27.74 3.65 -14.54
CA SER A 705 -28.52 2.49 -14.12
C SER A 705 -27.67 1.22 -14.06
N GLN A 706 -27.82 0.45 -12.98
CA GLN A 706 -27.28 -0.92 -12.90
C GLN A 706 -28.42 -1.93 -12.87
N THR A 707 -28.17 -3.11 -13.43
CA THR A 707 -29.17 -4.19 -13.60
C THR A 707 -28.69 -5.47 -12.94
N GLY A 708 -29.58 -6.14 -12.22
CA GLY A 708 -29.32 -7.47 -11.66
C GLY A 708 -30.49 -8.43 -11.91
N LYS A 709 -30.32 -9.68 -11.47
CA LYS A 709 -31.29 -10.76 -11.67
C LYS A 709 -31.67 -11.37 -10.33
N ILE A 710 -32.91 -11.83 -10.22
CA ILE A 710 -33.46 -12.53 -9.05
C ILE A 710 -34.11 -13.82 -9.55
N ALA A 711 -33.77 -14.96 -8.95
CA ALA A 711 -34.52 -16.19 -9.12
C ALA A 711 -35.53 -16.31 -7.96
N VAL A 712 -36.82 -16.50 -8.27
CA VAL A 712 -37.90 -16.59 -7.28
C VAL A 712 -38.56 -17.97 -7.32
N LEU A 713 -38.79 -18.54 -6.15
CA LEU A 713 -39.60 -19.73 -5.91
C LEU A 713 -40.79 -19.37 -5.03
N ASN A 714 -41.98 -19.27 -5.62
CA ASN A 714 -43.20 -19.01 -4.89
C ASN A 714 -43.82 -20.31 -4.35
N ARG A 715 -44.00 -20.40 -3.03
CA ARG A 715 -44.61 -21.53 -2.31
C ARG A 715 -45.91 -21.14 -1.60
N ARG A 716 -46.47 -19.97 -1.89
CA ARG A 716 -47.72 -19.44 -1.33
C ARG A 716 -48.93 -19.67 -2.22
#